data_AF-A0A6A6NKM4-F1
#
_entry.id   AF-A0A6A6NKM4-F1
#
_cell.length_a   1.000
_cell.length_b   1.000
_cell.length_c   1.000
_cell.angle_alpha   90.00
_cell.angle_beta   90.00
_cell.angle_gamma   90.00
#
_symmetry.space_group_name_H-M   'P 1'
#
loop_
_entity.id
_entity.type
_entity.pdbx_description
1 polymer ?
#
loop_
_entity_poly.entity_id
_entity_poly.type
_entity_poly.pdbx_seq_one_letter_code
_entity_poly.pdbx_strand_id
1 'polypeptide(L)'
;MRLLRCSDTGDFSLTQFPDKVIPRYAILSHTWRADAEEVTFEDLTNGTGKNKAGHEKIWFCGEQARQDGLQHFWIDTCCIDKANKAELSQAIQSMFRWYRNAARCYVYLHDVTVATDEEANPPLWESAFRKSKWFTRGWTLQELLAPSTVEFFCRERRKLGDKTSLTQHIYEVTGIPHSALQGAPLSQFSVKDRLRWSEHRQTTRPEDKAYSLLGVVGVDLAPCYGEGAEGAFKRLHDEISKLERCVQDIHSTDPRDDKKRIEYTKGGLLKASYRWVLDNIHFQQWHNDPQSRLLWIKGDPGKGKTMLLCGIIDELQQSIAKTGLVSYFFCQATDSRINTATAVLRGLLFLLVSQQPSLVAYVRKKYDHAGKTMFEDANAWVALTEIFTDVLQDPGLNATYLIIDALDECVTDLPKLLDFVAKHSSVSSRVKWIVSSRNWPAIEEQLERTGHKVRLSLELNAESVSTAVQTFIEQKVSQLAQQKKYDERTRDSVLEHLASNANDTFLWVALVCQDLEMTAKRNVLKKLNSFPPGLDSLYKRMMQQISKSDDAELCKQVLASIALVYRPITLKELAALVEQLGEIADDKELREIIGLCGSFLILREDTIYFVHQSAKDFLLAQAAEQVFPSGREDVHHAIVARSLEIMSRTLQRDMYGLKAPGYPIDDIKQPDSDPLATSRYSCIYWVDHLCDWNPSSSAKYEVGLQDGGAVDSFLRQQYLYWLEALSLCKSISQGVVSMAKLEVFMQGRANASALNELVRDARRFIMAHKSAIENSPLQSYASALLFSPTRSPIRSLFKREEPNWITIAPAMEEKWGACLQTLEGHSGSVYSVVFSPDSTRLASGSDRMWIAYDSENVLWLPSEYRSSRFIVSKNRIGIGTSHGKVWICSVEDKKR
;
A
#
# COMPACT_ATOMS: atom_id res chain seq x y z
N MET A 1 1.75 -33.04 7.91
CA MET A 1 2.51 -33.81 6.89
C MET A 1 2.98 -35.15 7.47
N ARG A 2 3.03 -36.24 6.70
CA ARG A 2 3.63 -37.52 7.14
C ARG A 2 4.97 -37.75 6.47
N LEU A 3 5.98 -38.18 7.21
CA LEU A 3 7.33 -38.44 6.71
C LEU A 3 7.74 -39.89 6.98
N LEU A 4 8.57 -40.45 6.12
CA LEU A 4 9.24 -41.72 6.34
C LEU A 4 10.51 -41.53 7.16
N ARG A 5 10.81 -42.51 7.99
CA ARG A 5 12.06 -42.66 8.71
C ARG A 5 12.65 -44.04 8.42
N CYS A 6 13.93 -44.07 8.05
CA CYS A 6 14.68 -45.32 7.93
C CYS A 6 15.18 -45.74 9.32
N SER A 7 14.90 -46.98 9.71
CA SER A 7 15.47 -47.59 10.92
C SER A 7 16.88 -48.13 10.65
N ASP A 8 17.65 -48.37 11.72
CA ASP A 8 19.01 -48.92 11.61
C ASP A 8 19.03 -50.34 11.00
N THR A 9 17.88 -51.03 10.97
CA THR A 9 17.69 -52.36 10.33
C THR A 9 17.25 -52.28 8.87
N GLY A 10 17.08 -51.08 8.30
CA GLY A 10 16.66 -50.87 6.91
C GLY A 10 15.15 -50.92 6.66
N ASP A 11 14.33 -51.03 7.72
CA ASP A 11 12.87 -50.94 7.63
C ASP A 11 12.39 -49.47 7.68
N PHE A 12 11.27 -49.18 7.00
CA PHE A 12 10.67 -47.85 6.94
C PHE A 12 9.48 -47.73 7.88
N SER A 13 9.41 -46.63 8.64
CA SER A 13 8.24 -46.28 9.44
C SER A 13 7.70 -44.90 9.07
N LEU A 14 6.37 -44.72 9.16
CA LEU A 14 5.70 -43.44 8.91
C LEU A 14 5.51 -42.70 10.23
N THR A 15 5.93 -41.44 10.26
CA THR A 15 5.72 -40.53 11.39
C THR A 15 4.88 -39.33 10.94
N GLN A 16 3.81 -39.04 11.67
CA GLN A 16 2.97 -37.87 11.41
C GLN A 16 3.48 -36.66 12.17
N PHE A 17 3.64 -35.54 11.45
CA PHE A 17 4.04 -34.26 12.02
C PHE A 17 2.94 -33.21 11.81
N PRO A 18 2.59 -32.43 12.85
CA PRO A 18 1.79 -31.22 12.67
C PRO A 18 2.59 -30.16 11.90
N ASP A 19 1.90 -29.32 11.12
CA ASP A 19 2.52 -28.34 10.20
C ASP A 19 3.51 -27.36 10.86
N LYS A 20 3.45 -27.19 12.20
CA LYS A 20 4.32 -26.29 12.97
C LYS A 20 5.65 -26.92 13.44
N VAL A 21 5.83 -28.24 13.31
CA VAL A 21 6.98 -28.98 13.89
C VAL A 21 7.50 -30.02 12.89
N ILE A 22 7.67 -29.63 11.62
CA ILE A 22 8.23 -30.53 10.59
C ILE A 22 9.77 -30.50 10.70
N PRO A 23 10.44 -31.65 10.94
CA PRO A 23 11.90 -31.71 10.98
C PRO A 23 12.50 -31.47 9.59
N ARG A 24 13.83 -31.26 9.49
CA ARG A 24 14.50 -31.25 8.18
C ARG A 24 14.31 -32.61 7.50
N TYR A 25 13.94 -32.60 6.22
CA TYR A 25 13.65 -33.81 5.46
C TYR A 25 14.12 -33.70 4.01
N ALA A 26 14.35 -34.86 3.39
CA ALA A 26 14.52 -34.99 1.95
C ALA A 26 13.19 -35.27 1.25
N ILE A 27 13.07 -34.93 -0.03
CA ILE A 27 11.87 -35.23 -0.82
C ILE A 27 12.26 -35.93 -2.12
N LEU A 28 11.50 -36.96 -2.50
CA LEU A 28 11.72 -37.68 -3.76
C LEU A 28 10.83 -37.13 -4.87
N SER A 29 11.46 -36.77 -5.98
CA SER A 29 10.82 -36.52 -7.26
C SER A 29 11.05 -37.72 -8.18
N HIS A 30 9.99 -38.25 -8.79
CA HIS A 30 10.11 -39.47 -9.58
C HIS A 30 8.95 -39.63 -10.56
N THR A 31 9.10 -40.59 -11.48
CA THR A 31 8.02 -41.01 -12.38
C THR A 31 7.35 -42.26 -11.82
N TRP A 32 6.02 -42.27 -11.81
CA TRP A 32 5.27 -43.46 -11.38
C TRP A 32 5.42 -44.58 -12.40
N ARG A 33 5.52 -45.81 -11.90
CA ARG A 33 5.33 -47.03 -12.70
C ARG A 33 3.83 -47.36 -12.79
N ALA A 34 3.48 -48.55 -13.29
CA ALA A 34 2.11 -49.02 -13.23
C ALA A 34 1.62 -49.07 -11.76
N ASP A 35 0.38 -48.70 -11.48
CA ASP A 35 -0.15 -48.57 -10.11
C ASP A 35 0.04 -49.84 -9.26
N ALA A 36 -0.01 -51.02 -9.88
CA ALA A 36 0.21 -52.31 -9.22
C ALA A 36 1.67 -52.53 -8.75
N GLU A 37 2.62 -51.86 -9.38
CA GLU A 37 4.04 -51.92 -9.05
C GLU A 37 4.45 -50.89 -7.99
N GLU A 38 3.56 -49.95 -7.65
CA GLU A 38 3.83 -48.87 -6.72
C GLU A 38 3.56 -49.25 -5.27
N VAL A 39 4.44 -48.79 -4.36
CA VAL A 39 4.24 -48.95 -2.92
C VAL A 39 3.33 -47.82 -2.43
N THR A 40 2.15 -48.20 -1.96
CA THR A 40 1.13 -47.28 -1.44
C THR A 40 1.26 -47.07 0.07
N PHE A 41 0.48 -46.14 0.62
CA PHE A 41 0.36 -45.95 2.07
C PHE A 41 -0.11 -47.22 2.79
N GLU A 42 -1.10 -47.91 2.23
CA GLU A 42 -1.63 -49.16 2.77
C GLU A 42 -0.55 -50.26 2.77
N ASP A 43 0.23 -50.35 1.68
CA ASP A 43 1.31 -51.35 1.58
C ASP A 43 2.40 -51.17 2.65
N LEU A 44 2.75 -49.92 2.99
CA LEU A 44 3.70 -49.64 4.06
C LEU A 44 3.11 -49.92 5.45
N THR A 45 1.83 -49.60 5.64
CA THR A 45 1.14 -49.82 6.92
C THR A 45 0.95 -51.32 7.21
N ASN A 46 0.70 -52.10 6.16
CA ASN A 46 0.49 -53.55 6.24
C ASN A 46 1.77 -54.38 6.00
N GLY A 47 2.90 -53.75 5.66
CA GLY A 47 4.18 -54.42 5.41
C GLY A 47 4.26 -55.23 4.11
N THR A 48 3.32 -55.03 3.17
CA THR A 48 3.21 -55.80 1.91
C THR A 48 4.00 -55.22 0.74
N GLY A 49 4.61 -54.04 0.91
CA GLY A 49 5.27 -53.31 -0.18
C GLY A 49 6.65 -53.80 -0.62
N LYS A 50 7.34 -54.67 0.14
CA LYS A 50 8.76 -55.03 -0.10
C LYS A 50 9.02 -55.72 -1.44
N ASN A 51 8.03 -56.48 -1.96
CA ASN A 51 8.16 -57.23 -3.21
C ASN A 51 7.76 -56.40 -4.44
N LYS A 52 7.28 -55.16 -4.27
CA LYS A 52 6.88 -54.30 -5.37
C LYS A 52 8.09 -53.59 -5.98
N ALA A 53 8.11 -53.43 -7.29
CA ALA A 53 9.22 -52.78 -7.99
C ALA A 53 9.42 -51.32 -7.54
N GLY A 54 8.35 -50.64 -7.13
CA GLY A 54 8.38 -49.30 -6.54
C GLY A 54 9.07 -49.21 -5.17
N HIS A 55 9.42 -50.33 -4.52
CA HIS A 55 10.19 -50.30 -3.27
C HIS A 55 11.62 -49.77 -3.47
N GLU A 56 12.20 -49.98 -4.65
CA GLU A 56 13.57 -49.56 -4.97
C GLU A 56 13.79 -48.05 -4.77
N LYS A 57 12.83 -47.22 -5.21
CA LYS A 57 12.96 -45.75 -5.09
C LYS A 57 12.82 -45.27 -3.64
N ILE A 58 12.04 -45.99 -2.82
CA ILE A 58 11.92 -45.70 -1.38
C ILE A 58 13.25 -45.98 -0.70
N TRP A 59 13.84 -47.13 -1.00
CA TRP A 59 15.15 -47.51 -0.49
C TRP A 59 16.23 -46.53 -0.93
N PHE A 60 16.28 -46.16 -2.21
CA PHE A 60 17.22 -45.17 -2.73
C PHE A 60 17.08 -43.83 -1.99
N CYS A 61 15.85 -43.31 -1.85
CA CYS A 61 15.63 -42.03 -1.19
C CYS A 61 16.05 -42.06 0.28
N GLY A 62 15.72 -43.14 1.00
CA GLY A 62 16.10 -43.31 2.40
C GLY A 62 17.61 -43.41 2.59
N GLU A 63 18.30 -44.16 1.73
CA GLU A 63 19.75 -44.30 1.80
C GLU A 63 20.48 -43.00 1.42
N GLN A 64 20.02 -42.29 0.39
CA GLN A 64 20.60 -41.00 0.02
C GLN A 64 20.34 -39.93 1.10
N ALA A 65 19.14 -39.90 1.68
CA ALA A 65 18.83 -39.02 2.81
C ALA A 65 19.75 -39.29 4.00
N ARG A 66 20.02 -40.57 4.31
CA ARG A 66 20.95 -40.98 5.38
C ARG A 66 22.38 -40.49 5.11
N GLN A 67 22.86 -40.62 3.87
CA GLN A 67 24.18 -40.12 3.46
C GLN A 67 24.29 -38.60 3.62
N ASP A 68 23.21 -37.87 3.36
CA ASP A 68 23.14 -36.42 3.53
C ASP A 68 22.80 -35.97 4.97
N GLY A 69 22.77 -36.90 5.93
CA GLY A 69 22.49 -36.60 7.34
C GLY A 69 21.04 -36.25 7.66
N LEU A 70 20.09 -36.63 6.80
CA LEU A 70 18.65 -36.41 6.97
C LEU A 70 17.97 -37.70 7.45
N GLN A 71 17.38 -37.65 8.64
CA GLN A 71 16.68 -38.80 9.23
C GLN A 71 15.29 -39.07 8.62
N HIS A 72 14.70 -38.04 8.01
CA HIS A 72 13.33 -38.10 7.49
C HIS A 72 13.31 -37.79 6.00
N PHE A 73 12.39 -38.43 5.28
CA PHE A 73 12.17 -38.17 3.86
C PHE A 73 10.70 -38.34 3.46
N TRP A 74 10.31 -37.82 2.31
CA TRP A 74 8.92 -37.83 1.83
C TRP A 74 8.80 -38.35 0.41
N ILE A 75 7.76 -39.16 0.18
CA ILE A 75 7.42 -39.74 -1.13
C ILE A 75 5.88 -39.75 -1.27
N ASP A 76 5.35 -39.13 -2.32
CA ASP A 76 3.91 -38.94 -2.55
C ASP A 76 3.12 -40.27 -2.62
N THR A 77 3.73 -41.35 -3.11
CA THR A 77 3.04 -42.63 -3.27
C THR A 77 2.60 -43.28 -1.96
N CYS A 78 3.35 -43.06 -0.88
CA CYS A 78 3.16 -43.77 0.37
C CYS A 78 3.10 -42.88 1.62
N CYS A 79 3.47 -41.59 1.50
CA CYS A 79 3.26 -40.61 2.57
C CYS A 79 1.86 -39.97 2.54
N ILE A 80 1.05 -40.21 1.51
CA ILE A 80 -0.32 -39.70 1.36
C ILE A 80 -1.29 -40.89 1.36
N ASP A 81 -2.33 -40.82 2.18
CA ASP A 81 -3.47 -41.74 2.08
C ASP A 81 -4.38 -41.23 0.98
N LYS A 82 -4.22 -41.80 -0.22
CA LYS A 82 -5.00 -41.43 -1.40
C LYS A 82 -6.45 -41.92 -1.32
N ALA A 83 -6.79 -42.82 -0.39
CA ALA A 83 -8.17 -43.24 -0.14
C ALA A 83 -8.93 -42.15 0.66
N ASN A 84 -8.23 -41.40 1.51
CA ASN A 84 -8.77 -40.25 2.20
C ASN A 84 -8.80 -39.02 1.28
N LYS A 85 -9.96 -38.73 0.69
CA LYS A 85 -10.16 -37.60 -0.24
C LYS A 85 -9.78 -36.24 0.37
N ALA A 86 -10.02 -36.03 1.66
CA ALA A 86 -9.69 -34.77 2.33
C ALA A 86 -8.17 -34.60 2.46
N GLU A 87 -7.46 -35.66 2.83
CA GLU A 87 -6.00 -35.66 2.89
C GLU A 87 -5.39 -35.48 1.49
N LEU A 88 -5.90 -36.19 0.48
CA LEU A 88 -5.45 -36.03 -0.90
C LEU A 88 -5.61 -34.59 -1.41
N SER A 89 -6.76 -33.97 -1.13
CA SER A 89 -7.02 -32.56 -1.46
C SER A 89 -6.00 -31.64 -0.80
N GLN A 90 -5.80 -31.78 0.51
CA GLN A 90 -4.85 -30.96 1.26
C GLN A 90 -3.40 -31.17 0.78
N ALA A 91 -3.04 -32.40 0.41
CA ALA A 91 -1.73 -32.73 -0.12
C ALA A 91 -1.46 -32.07 -1.48
N ILE A 92 -2.44 -32.11 -2.38
CA ILE A 92 -2.35 -31.43 -3.69
C ILE A 92 -2.14 -29.93 -3.51
N GLN A 93 -2.92 -29.28 -2.64
CA GLN A 93 -2.79 -27.86 -2.35
C GLN A 93 -1.45 -27.50 -1.68
N SER A 94 -0.86 -28.43 -0.92
CA SER A 94 0.38 -28.20 -0.17
C SER A 94 1.66 -28.63 -0.91
N MET A 95 1.54 -29.32 -2.04
CA MET A 95 2.66 -30.03 -2.67
C MET A 95 3.84 -29.12 -3.00
N PHE A 96 3.57 -27.98 -3.67
CA PHE A 96 4.61 -26.98 -3.97
C PHE A 96 5.36 -26.52 -2.73
N ARG A 97 4.64 -26.26 -1.63
CA ARG A 97 5.21 -25.83 -0.35
C ARG A 97 6.08 -26.91 0.28
N TRP A 98 5.67 -28.18 0.18
CA TRP A 98 6.48 -29.30 0.67
C TRP A 98 7.79 -29.45 -0.13
N TYR A 99 7.73 -29.39 -1.47
CA TYR A 99 8.95 -29.39 -2.28
C TYR A 99 9.85 -28.18 -1.99
N ARG A 100 9.27 -26.99 -1.83
CA ARG A 100 10.01 -25.77 -1.49
C ARG A 100 10.74 -25.86 -0.14
N ASN A 101 10.10 -26.47 0.86
CA ASN A 101 10.61 -26.54 2.23
C ASN A 101 11.53 -27.74 2.47
N ALA A 102 11.64 -28.67 1.53
CA ALA A 102 12.55 -29.80 1.63
C ALA A 102 14.02 -29.33 1.66
N ALA A 103 14.83 -29.97 2.50
CA ALA A 103 16.25 -29.66 2.59
C ALA A 103 17.02 -30.10 1.33
N ARG A 104 16.59 -31.21 0.72
CA ARG A 104 17.12 -31.80 -0.52
C ARG A 104 15.96 -32.39 -1.32
N CYS A 105 15.94 -32.17 -2.63
CA CYS A 105 15.08 -32.90 -3.56
C CYS A 105 15.93 -33.84 -4.41
N TYR A 106 15.63 -35.14 -4.37
CA TYR A 106 16.29 -36.15 -5.20
C TYR A 106 15.40 -36.52 -6.36
N VAL A 107 15.92 -36.47 -7.58
CA VAL A 107 15.25 -36.92 -8.79
C VAL A 107 15.83 -38.26 -9.19
N TYR A 108 15.04 -39.33 -9.10
CA TYR A 108 15.46 -40.68 -9.49
C TYR A 108 14.95 -41.02 -10.89
N LEU A 109 15.87 -41.02 -11.88
CA LEU A 109 15.59 -41.24 -13.30
C LEU A 109 15.82 -42.71 -13.67
N HIS A 110 14.80 -43.54 -13.49
CA HIS A 110 14.89 -44.98 -13.81
C HIS A 110 15.07 -45.26 -15.32
N ASP A 111 14.75 -44.31 -16.20
CA ASP A 111 14.89 -44.43 -17.66
C ASP A 111 16.22 -43.88 -18.20
N VAL A 112 17.12 -43.45 -17.31
CA VAL A 112 18.48 -42.98 -17.66
C VAL A 112 19.48 -43.96 -17.08
N THR A 113 20.29 -44.56 -17.94
CA THR A 113 21.36 -45.51 -17.57
C THR A 113 22.72 -44.94 -17.94
N VAL A 114 23.70 -45.07 -17.06
CA VAL A 114 25.09 -44.72 -17.36
C VAL A 114 25.83 -46.01 -17.75
N ALA A 115 26.21 -46.14 -19.03
CA ALA A 115 27.07 -47.23 -19.48
C ALA A 115 28.47 -47.10 -18.86
N THR A 116 29.18 -48.23 -18.69
CA THR A 116 30.50 -48.28 -18.05
C THR A 116 31.63 -47.61 -18.82
N ASP A 117 31.42 -47.25 -20.10
CA ASP A 117 32.43 -46.55 -20.92
C ASP A 117 32.33 -45.04 -20.72
N GLU A 118 33.08 -44.53 -19.75
CA GLU A 118 33.21 -43.09 -19.41
C GLU A 118 33.99 -42.28 -20.47
N GLU A 119 34.43 -42.89 -21.58
CA GLU A 119 35.29 -42.27 -22.61
C GLU A 119 34.52 -41.64 -23.80
N ALA A 120 33.19 -41.80 -23.89
CA ALA A 120 32.41 -41.17 -24.96
C ALA A 120 32.19 -39.66 -24.69
N ASN A 121 32.52 -38.80 -25.66
CA ASN A 121 32.31 -37.34 -25.57
C ASN A 121 31.38 -36.86 -26.71
N PRO A 122 30.17 -36.34 -26.42
CA PRO A 122 29.58 -36.18 -25.10
C PRO A 122 29.12 -37.51 -24.46
N PRO A 123 29.00 -37.57 -23.12
CA PRO A 123 28.57 -38.76 -22.40
C PRO A 123 27.21 -39.27 -22.90
N LEU A 124 27.08 -40.58 -23.13
CA LEU A 124 25.84 -41.19 -23.63
C LEU A 124 24.62 -40.92 -22.74
N TRP A 125 24.82 -40.70 -21.44
CA TRP A 125 23.75 -40.41 -20.50
C TRP A 125 23.10 -39.04 -20.74
N GLU A 126 23.78 -38.05 -21.35
CA GLU A 126 23.21 -36.72 -21.61
C GLU A 126 22.04 -36.80 -22.60
N SER A 127 22.16 -37.64 -23.63
CA SER A 127 21.06 -37.87 -24.58
C SER A 127 19.88 -38.55 -23.91
N ALA A 128 20.13 -39.54 -23.06
CA ALA A 128 19.08 -40.24 -22.30
C ALA A 128 18.40 -39.31 -21.28
N PHE A 129 19.17 -38.46 -20.61
CA PHE A 129 18.68 -37.44 -19.68
C PHE A 129 17.69 -36.49 -20.39
N ARG A 130 18.07 -35.96 -21.56
CA ARG A 130 17.23 -35.04 -22.34
C ARG A 130 15.92 -35.68 -22.83
N LYS A 131 15.92 -37.01 -23.00
CA LYS A 131 14.76 -37.80 -23.43
C LYS A 131 13.98 -38.41 -22.27
N SER A 132 14.40 -38.18 -21.03
CA SER A 132 13.76 -38.80 -19.86
C SER A 132 12.29 -38.38 -19.77
N LYS A 133 11.43 -39.37 -19.50
CA LYS A 133 9.99 -39.19 -19.22
C LYS A 133 9.74 -38.26 -18.04
N TRP A 134 10.72 -38.05 -17.17
CA TRP A 134 10.58 -37.12 -16.05
C TRP A 134 10.27 -35.69 -16.51
N PHE A 135 10.90 -35.23 -17.60
CA PHE A 135 10.66 -33.89 -18.15
C PHE A 135 9.28 -33.73 -18.80
N THR A 136 8.63 -34.84 -19.19
CA THR A 136 7.32 -34.82 -19.85
C THR A 136 6.16 -34.99 -18.88
N ARG A 137 6.39 -35.10 -17.57
CA ARG A 137 5.30 -35.25 -16.56
C ARG A 137 4.87 -33.89 -16.03
N GLY A 138 3.57 -33.71 -15.78
CA GLY A 138 3.00 -32.44 -15.28
C GLY A 138 3.54 -32.06 -13.90
N TRP A 139 3.38 -32.94 -12.91
CA TRP A 139 3.76 -32.70 -11.52
C TRP A 139 5.25 -32.36 -11.32
N THR A 140 6.14 -32.95 -12.12
CA THR A 140 7.59 -32.71 -12.03
C THR A 140 8.00 -31.26 -12.30
N LEU A 141 7.11 -30.45 -12.89
CA LEU A 141 7.32 -29.01 -13.04
C LEU A 141 7.45 -28.30 -11.68
N GLN A 142 6.55 -28.60 -10.74
CA GLN A 142 6.63 -28.04 -9.38
C GLN A 142 7.83 -28.61 -8.63
N GLU A 143 8.13 -29.90 -8.84
CA GLU A 143 9.23 -30.61 -8.21
C GLU A 143 10.61 -30.10 -8.66
N LEU A 144 10.68 -29.52 -9.86
CA LEU A 144 11.86 -28.84 -10.40
C LEU A 144 12.01 -27.41 -9.85
N LEU A 145 10.91 -26.65 -9.88
CA LEU A 145 10.91 -25.21 -9.63
C LEU A 145 10.86 -24.86 -8.14
N ALA A 146 10.11 -25.61 -7.34
CA ALA A 146 9.87 -25.26 -5.94
C ALA A 146 11.11 -25.45 -5.04
N PRO A 147 11.86 -26.57 -5.09
CA PRO A 147 12.99 -26.78 -4.20
C PRO A 147 14.17 -25.86 -4.51
N SER A 148 14.88 -25.44 -3.47
CA SER A 148 16.15 -24.71 -3.61
C SER A 148 17.26 -25.60 -4.19
N THR A 149 17.22 -26.91 -3.91
CA THR A 149 18.20 -27.89 -4.37
C THR A 149 17.49 -29.09 -5.01
N VAL A 150 17.92 -29.47 -6.21
CA VAL A 150 17.42 -30.63 -6.95
C VAL A 150 18.62 -31.39 -7.50
N GLU A 151 18.75 -32.66 -7.15
CA GLU A 151 19.87 -33.51 -7.54
C GLU A 151 19.38 -34.69 -8.37
N PHE A 152 20.00 -34.93 -9.52
CA PHE A 152 19.58 -35.93 -10.49
C PHE A 152 20.42 -37.19 -10.37
N PHE A 153 19.75 -38.34 -10.28
CA PHE A 153 20.37 -39.66 -10.18
C PHE A 153 19.85 -40.58 -11.27
N CYS A 154 20.75 -41.36 -11.86
CA CYS A 154 20.40 -42.38 -12.85
C CYS A 154 19.85 -43.65 -12.18
N ARG A 155 19.41 -44.61 -13.00
CA ARG A 155 18.92 -45.92 -12.55
C ARG A 155 19.91 -46.64 -11.63
N GLU A 156 21.21 -46.57 -11.93
CA GLU A 156 22.30 -47.18 -11.16
C GLU A 156 22.65 -46.39 -9.88
N ARG A 157 21.85 -45.38 -9.51
CA ARG A 157 21.99 -44.56 -8.30
C ARG A 157 23.26 -43.68 -8.30
N ARG A 158 23.84 -43.44 -9.48
CA ARG A 158 24.94 -42.47 -9.66
C ARG A 158 24.36 -41.07 -9.85
N LYS A 159 24.99 -40.08 -9.20
CA LYS A 159 24.63 -38.67 -9.37
C LYS A 159 25.10 -38.18 -10.74
N LEU A 160 24.17 -37.67 -11.54
CA LEU A 160 24.43 -37.08 -12.85
C LEU A 160 24.80 -35.59 -12.74
N GLY A 161 24.24 -34.91 -11.75
CA GLY A 161 24.44 -33.49 -11.50
C GLY A 161 23.34 -32.93 -10.62
N ASP A 162 23.27 -31.61 -10.55
CA ASP A 162 22.24 -30.86 -9.85
C ASP A 162 21.60 -29.81 -10.77
N LYS A 163 20.54 -29.16 -10.30
CA LYS A 163 19.82 -28.12 -11.05
C LYS A 163 20.74 -27.01 -11.58
N THR A 164 21.80 -26.67 -10.84
CA THR A 164 22.72 -25.59 -11.20
C THR A 164 23.69 -26.03 -12.30
N SER A 165 24.37 -27.16 -12.09
CA SER A 165 25.32 -27.74 -13.05
C SER A 165 24.65 -28.18 -14.36
N LEU A 166 23.38 -28.61 -14.31
CA LEU A 166 22.62 -29.05 -15.48
C LEU A 166 21.66 -27.96 -16.02
N THR A 167 21.80 -26.69 -15.61
CA THR A 167 20.88 -25.60 -16.01
C THR A 167 20.68 -25.53 -17.52
N GLN A 168 21.76 -25.62 -18.31
CA GLN A 168 21.69 -25.55 -19.78
C GLN A 168 20.92 -26.73 -20.37
N HIS A 169 21.17 -27.94 -19.87
CA HIS A 169 20.47 -29.15 -20.31
C HIS A 169 18.97 -29.06 -20.02
N ILE A 170 18.61 -28.57 -18.83
CA ILE A 170 17.22 -28.41 -18.40
C ILE A 170 16.54 -27.32 -19.23
N TYR A 171 17.21 -26.18 -19.48
CA TYR A 171 16.68 -25.10 -20.34
C TYR A 171 16.36 -25.61 -21.74
N GLU A 172 17.28 -26.34 -22.37
CA GLU A 172 17.10 -26.85 -23.74
C GLU A 172 15.93 -27.85 -23.86
N VAL A 173 15.64 -28.60 -22.78
CA VAL A 173 14.54 -29.58 -22.77
C VAL A 173 13.20 -28.92 -22.41
N THR A 174 13.19 -27.95 -21.50
CA THR A 174 11.96 -27.43 -20.89
C THR A 174 11.56 -26.04 -21.34
N GLY A 175 12.48 -25.26 -21.92
CA GLY A 175 12.29 -23.84 -22.23
C GLY A 175 12.21 -22.93 -21.00
N ILE A 176 12.42 -23.45 -19.79
CA ILE A 176 12.35 -22.66 -18.55
C ILE A 176 13.62 -21.79 -18.42
N PRO A 177 13.51 -20.46 -18.31
CA PRO A 177 14.67 -19.56 -18.26
C PRO A 177 15.68 -19.91 -17.16
N HIS A 178 16.98 -19.68 -17.42
CA HIS A 178 18.06 -19.93 -16.46
C HIS A 178 17.81 -19.26 -15.11
N SER A 179 17.27 -18.03 -15.11
CA SER A 179 16.95 -17.29 -13.88
C SER A 179 15.90 -18.01 -13.03
N ALA A 180 14.85 -18.59 -13.63
CA ALA A 180 13.84 -19.37 -12.91
C ALA A 180 14.44 -20.66 -12.32
N LEU A 181 15.28 -21.37 -13.09
CA LEU A 181 15.98 -22.58 -12.62
C LEU A 181 16.96 -22.28 -11.48
N GLN A 182 17.56 -21.09 -11.48
CA GLN A 182 18.42 -20.60 -10.41
C GLN A 182 17.63 -20.07 -9.19
N GLY A 183 16.30 -20.14 -9.19
CA GLY A 183 15.47 -19.76 -8.05
C GLY A 183 15.11 -18.29 -7.98
N ALA A 184 15.09 -17.57 -9.11
CA ALA A 184 14.42 -16.27 -9.16
C ALA A 184 12.94 -16.42 -8.76
N PRO A 185 12.35 -15.46 -8.02
CA PRO A 185 10.95 -15.50 -7.66
C PRO A 185 10.05 -15.68 -8.90
N LEU A 186 9.14 -16.66 -8.84
CA LEU A 186 8.26 -16.96 -9.98
C LEU A 186 7.34 -15.79 -10.36
N SER A 187 7.08 -14.87 -9.45
CA SER A 187 6.31 -13.64 -9.71
C SER A 187 6.99 -12.67 -10.68
N GLN A 188 8.28 -12.85 -10.97
CA GLN A 188 8.98 -12.07 -12.01
C GLN A 188 8.61 -12.48 -13.44
N PHE A 189 8.00 -13.66 -13.60
CA PHE A 189 7.58 -14.19 -14.89
C PHE A 189 6.07 -14.02 -15.07
N SER A 190 5.65 -13.66 -16.28
CA SER A 190 4.24 -13.49 -16.58
C SER A 190 3.48 -14.80 -16.31
N VAL A 191 2.21 -14.71 -15.91
CA VAL A 191 1.36 -15.91 -15.75
C VAL A 191 1.36 -16.73 -17.04
N LYS A 192 1.32 -16.06 -18.20
CA LYS A 192 1.37 -16.70 -19.52
C LYS A 192 2.64 -17.54 -19.71
N ASP A 193 3.81 -17.02 -19.35
CA ASP A 193 5.07 -17.77 -19.46
C ASP A 193 5.10 -18.95 -18.50
N ARG A 194 4.59 -18.75 -17.27
CA ARG A 194 4.49 -19.82 -16.27
C ARG A 194 3.57 -20.97 -16.70
N LEU A 195 2.45 -20.65 -17.35
CA LEU A 195 1.54 -21.63 -17.94
C LEU A 195 2.21 -22.36 -19.12
N ARG A 196 2.97 -21.65 -19.96
CA ARG A 196 3.70 -22.22 -21.11
C ARG A 196 4.67 -23.34 -20.71
N TRP A 197 5.28 -23.28 -19.53
CA TRP A 197 6.19 -24.32 -19.02
C TRP A 197 5.54 -25.70 -18.83
N SER A 198 4.20 -25.78 -18.93
CA SER A 198 3.44 -27.03 -18.88
C SER A 198 2.93 -27.54 -20.22
N GLU A 199 3.06 -26.80 -21.32
CA GLU A 199 2.44 -27.14 -22.62
C GLU A 199 2.84 -28.53 -23.14
N HIS A 200 4.12 -28.90 -22.98
CA HIS A 200 4.65 -30.19 -23.44
C HIS A 200 4.59 -31.31 -22.39
N ARG A 201 3.89 -31.08 -21.26
CA ARG A 201 3.79 -32.04 -20.16
C ARG A 201 2.46 -32.80 -20.19
N GLN A 202 2.51 -34.04 -19.71
CA GLN A 202 1.41 -34.99 -19.68
C GLN A 202 1.11 -35.42 -18.24
N THR A 203 -0.16 -35.66 -17.97
CA THR A 203 -0.66 -36.11 -16.66
C THR A 203 -1.53 -37.33 -16.84
N THR A 204 -1.60 -38.18 -15.80
CA THR A 204 -2.43 -39.39 -15.82
C THR A 204 -3.91 -39.03 -15.79
N ARG A 205 -4.31 -38.06 -14.95
CA ARG A 205 -5.65 -37.48 -14.95
C ARG A 205 -5.65 -36.18 -15.76
N PRO A 206 -6.68 -35.91 -16.59
CA PRO A 206 -6.73 -34.69 -17.39
C PRO A 206 -6.75 -33.42 -16.55
N GLU A 207 -7.43 -33.41 -15.40
CA GLU A 207 -7.53 -32.27 -14.47
C GLU A 207 -6.17 -31.89 -13.85
N ASP A 208 -5.29 -32.87 -13.65
CA ASP A 208 -3.98 -32.65 -13.05
C ASP A 208 -3.11 -31.72 -13.90
N LYS A 209 -3.40 -31.53 -15.21
CA LYS A 209 -2.72 -30.51 -16.01
C LYS A 209 -2.86 -29.11 -15.40
N ALA A 210 -4.02 -28.82 -14.81
CA ALA A 210 -4.28 -27.56 -14.11
C ALA A 210 -3.75 -27.62 -12.66
N TYR A 211 -3.99 -28.71 -11.93
CA TYR A 211 -3.58 -28.79 -10.52
C TYR A 211 -2.06 -28.86 -10.32
N SER A 212 -1.31 -29.40 -11.30
CA SER A 212 0.15 -29.34 -11.30
C SER A 212 0.70 -27.93 -11.55
N LEU A 213 -0.15 -26.92 -11.73
CA LEU A 213 0.27 -25.52 -11.89
C LEU A 213 0.02 -24.65 -10.65
N LEU A 214 -0.75 -25.12 -9.66
CA LEU A 214 -1.23 -24.29 -8.53
C LEU A 214 -0.13 -23.47 -7.86
N GLY A 215 0.96 -24.13 -7.42
CA GLY A 215 2.07 -23.43 -6.78
C GLY A 215 2.96 -22.63 -7.74
N VAL A 216 2.97 -22.98 -9.03
CA VAL A 216 3.72 -22.25 -10.07
C VAL A 216 3.05 -20.90 -10.35
N VAL A 217 1.72 -20.89 -10.46
CA VAL A 217 0.95 -19.64 -10.67
C VAL A 217 0.65 -18.90 -9.36
N GLY A 218 0.73 -19.59 -8.21
CA GLY A 218 0.56 -19.01 -6.87
C GLY A 218 -0.89 -18.96 -6.40
N VAL A 219 -1.72 -19.92 -6.82
CA VAL A 219 -3.14 -20.01 -6.46
C VAL A 219 -3.43 -21.27 -5.65
N ASP A 220 -4.46 -21.21 -4.82
CA ASP A 220 -4.96 -22.36 -4.06
C ASP A 220 -6.31 -22.81 -4.62
N LEU A 221 -6.41 -24.08 -5.00
CA LEU A 221 -7.62 -24.67 -5.56
C LEU A 221 -7.77 -26.10 -5.07
N ALA A 222 -8.93 -26.43 -4.49
CA ALA A 222 -9.27 -27.79 -4.13
C ALA A 222 -9.53 -28.64 -5.41
N PRO A 223 -8.91 -29.81 -5.57
CA PRO A 223 -9.13 -30.67 -6.73
C PRO A 223 -10.57 -31.22 -6.76
N CYS A 224 -11.21 -31.15 -7.93
CA CYS A 224 -12.52 -31.71 -8.24
C CYS A 224 -12.40 -32.69 -9.42
N TYR A 225 -11.98 -33.92 -9.14
CA TYR A 225 -11.85 -34.94 -10.17
C TYR A 225 -13.21 -35.34 -10.76
N GLY A 226 -13.30 -35.39 -12.09
CA GLY A 226 -14.54 -35.58 -12.84
C GLY A 226 -15.02 -34.32 -13.57
N GLU A 227 -14.42 -33.15 -13.31
CA GLU A 227 -14.74 -31.90 -14.03
C GLU A 227 -14.06 -31.77 -15.40
N GLY A 228 -13.10 -32.67 -15.70
CA GLY A 228 -12.31 -32.62 -16.93
C GLY A 228 -11.27 -31.49 -16.95
N ALA A 229 -10.31 -31.58 -17.88
CA ALA A 229 -9.23 -30.59 -17.99
C ALA A 229 -9.76 -29.16 -18.20
N GLU A 230 -10.78 -29.00 -19.04
CA GLU A 230 -11.36 -27.69 -19.36
C GLU A 230 -12.01 -27.03 -18.13
N GLY A 231 -12.77 -27.79 -17.34
CA GLY A 231 -13.36 -27.29 -16.08
C GLY A 231 -12.29 -26.90 -15.06
N ALA A 232 -11.25 -27.72 -14.91
CA ALA A 232 -10.14 -27.45 -14.01
C ALA A 232 -9.34 -26.21 -14.44
N PHE A 233 -9.05 -26.04 -15.74
CA PHE A 233 -8.40 -24.84 -16.26
C PHE A 233 -9.29 -23.60 -16.14
N LYS A 234 -10.60 -23.70 -16.35
CA LYS A 234 -11.51 -22.57 -16.15
C LYS A 234 -11.43 -22.05 -14.72
N ARG A 235 -11.54 -22.94 -13.73
CA ARG A 235 -11.39 -22.58 -12.31
C ARG A 235 -10.02 -22.02 -11.98
N LEU A 236 -8.96 -22.58 -12.57
CA LEU A 236 -7.60 -22.07 -12.41
C LEU A 236 -7.49 -20.61 -12.91
N HIS A 237 -7.99 -20.33 -14.11
CA HIS A 237 -7.99 -18.98 -14.68
C HIS A 237 -8.87 -18.02 -13.86
N ASP A 238 -10.04 -18.46 -13.41
CA ASP A 238 -10.90 -17.65 -12.54
C ASP A 238 -10.18 -17.24 -11.24
N GLU A 239 -9.45 -18.17 -10.61
CA GLU A 239 -8.66 -17.88 -9.41
C GLU A 239 -7.44 -16.98 -9.68
N ILE A 240 -6.79 -17.13 -10.84
CA ILE A 240 -5.73 -16.22 -11.29
C ILE A 240 -6.31 -14.80 -11.46
N SER A 241 -7.44 -14.65 -12.15
CA SER A 241 -8.06 -13.34 -12.38
C SER A 241 -8.58 -12.69 -11.09
N LYS A 242 -9.04 -13.47 -10.10
CA LYS A 242 -9.36 -12.94 -8.77
C LYS A 242 -8.10 -12.48 -8.03
N LEU A 243 -7.03 -13.26 -8.11
CA LEU A 243 -5.75 -12.90 -7.53
C LEU A 243 -5.19 -11.60 -8.11
N GLU A 244 -5.16 -11.48 -9.44
CA GLU A 244 -4.68 -10.28 -10.13
C GLU A 244 -5.50 -9.04 -9.76
N ARG A 245 -6.83 -9.15 -9.72
CA ARG A 245 -7.72 -8.05 -9.26
C ARG A 245 -7.47 -7.67 -7.80
N CYS A 246 -7.33 -8.66 -6.92
CA CYS A 246 -7.02 -8.41 -5.51
C CYS A 246 -5.70 -7.65 -5.36
N VAL A 247 -4.63 -8.09 -6.03
CA VAL A 247 -3.33 -7.42 -5.98
C VAL A 247 -3.38 -6.03 -6.59
N GLN A 248 -4.13 -5.85 -7.68
CA GLN A 248 -4.36 -4.55 -8.32
C GLN A 248 -5.09 -3.58 -7.39
N ASP A 249 -6.08 -4.04 -6.62
CA ASP A 249 -6.84 -3.18 -5.70
C ASP A 249 -6.06 -2.88 -4.40
N ILE A 250 -5.17 -3.77 -3.95
CA ILE A 250 -4.24 -3.45 -2.85
C ILE A 250 -3.28 -2.32 -3.27
N HIS A 251 -2.85 -2.34 -4.53
CA HIS A 251 -1.86 -1.42 -5.09
C HIS A 251 -2.36 0.02 -5.14
N SER A 252 -1.99 0.82 -4.14
CA SER A 252 -2.14 2.29 -4.15
C SER A 252 -0.93 2.99 -4.78
N THR A 253 0.26 2.42 -4.56
CA THR A 253 1.54 2.82 -5.16
C THR A 253 2.45 1.58 -5.20
N ASP A 254 3.50 1.61 -6.04
CA ASP A 254 4.59 0.63 -5.97
C ASP A 254 5.77 1.26 -5.22
N PRO A 255 6.06 0.84 -3.97
CA PRO A 255 7.17 1.42 -3.22
C PRO A 255 8.53 1.25 -3.92
N ARG A 256 8.69 0.27 -4.83
CA ARG A 256 9.92 0.10 -5.62
C ARG A 256 10.12 1.26 -6.58
N ASP A 257 9.07 1.73 -7.22
CA ASP A 257 9.14 2.87 -8.13
C ASP A 257 9.24 4.18 -7.35
N ASP A 258 8.62 4.27 -6.17
CA ASP A 258 8.85 5.37 -5.23
C ASP A 258 10.33 5.47 -4.82
N LYS A 259 10.98 4.35 -4.47
CA LYS A 259 12.41 4.31 -4.16
C LYS A 259 13.26 4.81 -5.33
N LYS A 260 13.05 4.29 -6.54
CA LYS A 260 13.78 4.72 -7.75
C LYS A 260 13.60 6.22 -8.01
N ARG A 261 12.36 6.72 -7.90
CA ARG A 261 12.03 8.14 -8.06
C ARG A 261 12.75 9.00 -7.02
N ILE A 262 12.74 8.58 -5.75
CA ILE A 262 13.43 9.26 -4.65
C ILE A 262 14.94 9.33 -4.90
N GLU A 263 15.56 8.22 -5.28
CA GLU A 263 16.99 8.16 -5.59
C GLU A 263 17.35 9.08 -6.75
N TYR A 264 16.58 9.03 -7.84
CA TYR A 264 16.78 9.89 -8.99
C TYR A 264 16.66 11.38 -8.61
N THR A 265 15.59 11.74 -7.91
CA THR A 265 15.31 13.13 -7.52
C THR A 265 16.33 13.69 -6.53
N LYS A 266 16.90 12.84 -5.66
CA LYS A 266 17.93 13.23 -4.70
C LYS A 266 19.36 13.12 -5.26
N GLY A 267 19.50 12.86 -6.57
CA GLY A 267 20.79 12.92 -7.28
C GLY A 267 21.63 11.65 -7.17
N GLY A 268 20.98 10.50 -6.99
CA GLY A 268 21.58 9.16 -6.92
C GLY A 268 21.88 8.69 -5.50
N LEU A 269 22.07 7.38 -5.35
CA LEU A 269 22.46 6.74 -4.08
C LEU A 269 23.97 6.53 -4.04
N LEU A 270 24.65 7.15 -3.08
CA LEU A 270 26.10 7.00 -2.87
C LEU A 270 26.38 5.99 -1.76
N LYS A 271 26.99 4.85 -2.12
CA LYS A 271 27.35 3.78 -1.17
C LYS A 271 28.19 4.27 0.01
N ALA A 272 29.17 5.14 -0.27
CA ALA A 272 30.04 5.69 0.77
C ALA A 272 29.29 6.57 1.80
N SER A 273 28.16 7.17 1.44
CA SER A 273 27.39 8.03 2.34
C SER A 273 26.50 7.28 3.33
N TYR A 274 26.24 5.98 3.13
CA TYR A 274 25.43 5.18 4.05
C TYR A 274 26.20 4.01 4.69
N ARG A 275 27.30 3.55 4.09
CA ARG A 275 28.01 2.33 4.53
C ARG A 275 28.36 2.31 6.02
N TRP A 276 28.70 3.46 6.59
CA TRP A 276 29.01 3.61 8.02
C TRP A 276 27.91 3.06 8.95
N VAL A 277 26.64 3.08 8.51
CA VAL A 277 25.52 2.57 9.31
C VAL A 277 25.62 1.06 9.50
N LEU A 278 26.17 0.33 8.53
CA LEU A 278 26.30 -1.11 8.59
C LEU A 278 27.30 -1.51 9.67
N ASP A 279 28.36 -0.73 9.88
CA ASP A 279 29.37 -0.97 10.91
C ASP A 279 28.99 -0.38 12.28
N ASN A 280 27.85 0.32 12.37
CA ASN A 280 27.39 0.94 13.59
C ASN A 280 26.96 -0.10 14.64
N ILE A 281 27.38 0.10 15.89
CA ILE A 281 27.09 -0.83 16.99
C ILE A 281 25.59 -1.07 17.21
N HIS A 282 24.76 -0.05 17.03
CA HIS A 282 23.31 -0.17 17.22
C HIS A 282 22.64 -0.90 16.05
N PHE A 283 23.12 -0.67 14.83
CA PHE A 283 22.64 -1.43 13.67
C PHE A 283 23.03 -2.90 13.79
N GLN A 284 24.29 -3.20 14.14
CA GLN A 284 24.78 -4.56 14.34
C GLN A 284 24.05 -5.27 15.48
N GLN A 285 23.81 -4.57 16.60
CA GLN A 285 22.99 -5.09 17.70
C GLN A 285 21.59 -5.44 17.20
N TRP A 286 20.92 -4.53 16.50
CA TRP A 286 19.60 -4.82 15.94
C TRP A 286 19.62 -5.95 14.92
N HIS A 287 20.61 -6.02 14.05
CA HIS A 287 20.67 -7.03 13.00
C HIS A 287 20.89 -8.43 13.57
N ASN A 288 21.84 -8.57 14.50
CA ASN A 288 22.32 -9.87 14.97
C ASN A 288 21.59 -10.40 16.21
N ASP A 289 21.03 -9.52 17.06
CA ASP A 289 20.30 -9.95 18.26
C ASP A 289 18.88 -10.44 17.89
N PRO A 290 18.51 -11.70 18.20
CA PRO A 290 17.16 -12.21 18.00
C PRO A 290 16.11 -11.55 18.92
N GLN A 291 16.48 -10.87 19.99
CA GLN A 291 15.53 -10.16 20.86
C GLN A 291 15.27 -8.74 20.38
N SER A 292 16.21 -8.14 19.63
CA SER A 292 16.02 -6.82 19.04
C SER A 292 15.16 -6.89 17.78
N ARG A 293 14.02 -6.18 17.80
CA ARG A 293 13.03 -6.29 16.73
C ARG A 293 12.71 -4.98 16.03
N LEU A 294 12.94 -3.84 16.67
CA LEU A 294 12.67 -2.52 16.11
C LEU A 294 13.93 -1.66 16.16
N LEU A 295 14.37 -1.19 15.00
CA LEU A 295 15.40 -0.15 14.86
C LEU A 295 14.72 1.18 14.54
N TRP A 296 14.91 2.17 15.39
CA TRP A 296 14.44 3.54 15.14
C TRP A 296 15.62 4.44 14.74
N ILE A 297 15.63 4.89 13.50
CA ILE A 297 16.60 5.84 12.96
C ILE A 297 16.01 7.26 13.06
N LYS A 298 16.52 8.07 13.96
CA LYS A 298 16.06 9.45 14.13
C LYS A 298 17.13 10.46 13.76
N GLY A 299 16.68 11.59 13.22
CA GLY A 299 17.55 12.61 12.70
C GLY A 299 16.82 13.90 12.35
N ASP A 300 17.49 15.03 12.45
CA ASP A 300 16.99 16.33 12.00
C ASP A 300 16.71 16.36 10.47
N PRO A 301 15.93 17.34 9.98
CA PRO A 301 15.70 17.54 8.55
C PRO A 301 17.01 17.63 7.76
N GLY A 302 17.06 17.04 6.57
CA GLY A 302 18.21 17.15 5.68
C GLY A 302 19.46 16.32 6.04
N LYS A 303 19.43 15.54 7.13
CA LYS A 303 20.53 14.63 7.56
C LYS A 303 20.64 13.31 6.78
N GLY A 304 19.84 13.12 5.71
CA GLY A 304 20.00 11.98 4.79
C GLY A 304 19.28 10.68 5.17
N LYS A 305 18.38 10.67 6.16
CA LYS A 305 17.61 9.48 6.62
C LYS A 305 17.04 8.62 5.49
N THR A 306 16.31 9.23 4.56
CA THR A 306 15.72 8.51 3.43
C THR A 306 16.76 7.81 2.56
N MET A 307 17.88 8.48 2.26
CA MET A 307 18.95 7.90 1.43
C MET A 307 19.71 6.81 2.19
N LEU A 308 19.88 6.97 3.51
CA LEU A 308 20.41 5.95 4.39
C LEU A 308 19.55 4.68 4.35
N LEU A 309 18.22 4.82 4.45
CA LEU A 309 17.30 3.68 4.34
C LEU A 309 17.30 3.04 2.95
N CYS A 310 17.42 3.82 1.87
CA CYS A 310 17.58 3.26 0.51
C CYS A 310 18.81 2.36 0.43
N GLY A 311 19.94 2.79 1.01
CA GLY A 311 21.16 1.99 1.10
C GLY A 311 21.01 0.73 1.95
N ILE A 312 20.37 0.83 3.11
CA ILE A 312 20.09 -0.33 3.97
C ILE A 312 19.21 -1.34 3.23
N ILE A 313 18.18 -0.89 2.50
CA ILE A 313 17.30 -1.77 1.71
C ILE A 313 18.12 -2.55 0.68
N ASP A 314 19.02 -1.89 -0.07
CA ASP A 314 19.85 -2.55 -1.07
C ASP A 314 20.77 -3.62 -0.44
N GLU A 315 21.37 -3.32 0.71
CA GLU A 315 22.26 -4.25 1.42
C GLU A 315 21.47 -5.42 2.03
N LEU A 316 20.27 -5.20 2.56
CA LEU A 316 19.38 -6.26 3.06
C LEU A 316 18.90 -7.18 1.93
N GLN A 317 18.54 -6.61 0.77
CA GLN A 317 18.13 -7.39 -0.40
C GLN A 317 19.28 -8.24 -0.96
N GLN A 318 20.54 -7.77 -0.85
CA GLN A 318 21.72 -8.52 -1.28
C GLN A 318 22.15 -9.60 -0.29
N SER A 319 22.01 -9.32 1.01
CA SER A 319 22.52 -10.20 2.09
C SER A 319 21.54 -11.30 2.51
N ILE A 320 20.23 -11.11 2.34
CA ILE A 320 19.26 -12.12 2.73
C ILE A 320 19.29 -13.31 1.76
N ALA A 321 19.05 -14.52 2.28
CA ALA A 321 18.87 -15.71 1.43
C ALA A 321 17.79 -15.45 0.37
N LYS A 322 17.84 -16.11 -0.80
CA LYS A 322 16.88 -15.93 -1.92
C LYS A 322 15.39 -16.00 -1.51
N THR A 323 15.09 -16.57 -0.35
CA THR A 323 13.74 -16.72 0.19
C THR A 323 13.31 -15.57 1.13
N GLY A 324 14.21 -14.69 1.53
CA GLY A 324 13.90 -13.56 2.41
C GLY A 324 13.00 -12.50 1.79
N LEU A 325 12.25 -11.78 2.61
CA LEU A 325 11.36 -10.70 2.18
C LEU A 325 11.87 -9.35 2.68
N VAL A 326 11.86 -8.35 1.81
CA VAL A 326 12.15 -6.96 2.18
C VAL A 326 11.00 -6.10 1.68
N SER A 327 10.19 -5.61 2.60
CA SER A 327 9.03 -4.77 2.30
C SER A 327 9.22 -3.39 2.93
N TYR A 328 8.99 -2.34 2.16
CA TYR A 328 9.29 -0.97 2.57
C TYR A 328 8.28 0.04 2.04
N PHE A 329 8.17 1.18 2.72
CA PHE A 329 7.29 2.27 2.35
C PHE A 329 7.94 3.63 2.68
N PHE A 330 7.74 4.63 1.81
CA PHE A 330 8.28 5.98 1.98
C PHE A 330 7.13 6.96 2.17
N CYS A 331 6.93 7.45 3.39
CA CYS A 331 5.95 8.50 3.63
C CYS A 331 6.41 9.81 2.98
N GLN A 332 5.49 10.53 2.34
CA GLN A 332 5.75 11.88 1.84
C GLN A 332 4.58 12.78 2.22
N ALA A 333 4.81 13.75 3.13
CA ALA A 333 3.74 14.60 3.66
C ALA A 333 3.03 15.39 2.55
N THR A 334 3.82 15.73 1.52
CA THR A 334 3.41 16.45 0.34
C THR A 334 2.77 15.56 -0.73
N ASP A 335 2.53 14.27 -0.52
CA ASP A 335 1.83 13.40 -1.48
C ASP A 335 0.69 12.64 -0.78
N SER A 336 -0.55 13.04 -1.08
CA SER A 336 -1.76 12.46 -0.50
C SER A 336 -1.93 10.96 -0.72
N ARG A 337 -1.23 10.38 -1.70
CA ARG A 337 -1.28 8.92 -1.96
C ARG A 337 -0.49 8.13 -0.93
N ILE A 338 0.50 8.76 -0.28
CA ILE A 338 1.51 8.10 0.56
C ILE A 338 1.74 8.83 1.89
N ASN A 339 0.75 9.59 2.37
CA ASN A 339 0.82 10.33 3.63
C ASN A 339 -0.18 9.84 4.70
N THR A 340 -0.77 8.66 4.53
CA THR A 340 -1.76 8.10 5.45
C THR A 340 -1.31 6.75 6.00
N ALA A 341 -1.74 6.42 7.22
CA ALA A 341 -1.42 5.14 7.84
C ALA A 341 -1.93 3.94 7.02
N THR A 342 -3.10 4.04 6.40
CA THR A 342 -3.66 3.00 5.52
C THR A 342 -2.80 2.80 4.27
N ALA A 343 -2.28 3.87 3.67
CA ALA A 343 -1.37 3.76 2.53
C ALA A 343 -0.08 3.02 2.90
N VAL A 344 0.48 3.25 4.10
CA VAL A 344 1.66 2.54 4.60
C VAL A 344 1.41 1.03 4.66
N LEU A 345 0.31 0.60 5.29
CA LEU A 345 0.00 -0.84 5.38
C LEU A 345 -0.31 -1.45 4.02
N ARG A 346 -1.04 -0.75 3.14
CA ARG A 346 -1.31 -1.21 1.76
C ARG A 346 -0.03 -1.42 0.97
N GLY A 347 0.89 -0.45 0.99
CA GLY A 347 2.15 -0.55 0.28
C GLY A 347 3.06 -1.66 0.81
N LEU A 348 3.15 -1.81 2.14
CA LEU A 348 3.90 -2.91 2.75
C LEU A 348 3.31 -4.28 2.38
N LEU A 349 1.97 -4.40 2.44
CA LEU A 349 1.26 -5.64 2.13
C LEU A 349 1.38 -6.00 0.65
N PHE A 350 1.28 -5.02 -0.24
CA PHE A 350 1.49 -5.18 -1.68
C PHE A 350 2.85 -5.81 -1.98
N LEU A 351 3.93 -5.31 -1.37
CA LEU A 351 5.26 -5.88 -1.55
C LEU A 351 5.39 -7.28 -0.97
N LEU A 352 4.81 -7.55 0.20
CA LEU A 352 4.84 -8.90 0.81
C LEU A 352 4.13 -9.92 -0.08
N VAL A 353 2.93 -9.59 -0.55
CA VAL A 353 2.14 -10.46 -1.44
C VAL A 353 2.82 -10.63 -2.80
N SER A 354 3.43 -9.58 -3.34
CA SER A 354 4.16 -9.66 -4.62
C SER A 354 5.40 -10.57 -4.54
N GLN A 355 6.09 -10.57 -3.39
CA GLN A 355 7.28 -11.40 -3.16
C GLN A 355 6.92 -12.83 -2.73
N GLN A 356 5.84 -12.99 -1.95
CA GLN A 356 5.31 -14.28 -1.50
C GLN A 356 3.80 -14.38 -1.81
N PRO A 357 3.41 -14.80 -3.03
CA PRO A 357 2.01 -14.83 -3.48
C PRO A 357 1.06 -15.63 -2.58
N SER A 358 1.55 -16.65 -1.87
CA SER A 358 0.72 -17.43 -0.95
C SER A 358 0.11 -16.60 0.18
N LEU A 359 0.68 -15.44 0.52
CA LEU A 359 0.15 -14.55 1.55
C LEU A 359 -1.16 -13.85 1.11
N VAL A 360 -1.46 -13.84 -0.19
CA VAL A 360 -2.69 -13.22 -0.70
C VAL A 360 -3.96 -13.87 -0.17
N ALA A 361 -3.88 -15.15 0.23
CA ALA A 361 -5.00 -15.87 0.81
C ALA A 361 -5.56 -15.15 2.05
N TYR A 362 -4.70 -14.50 2.85
CA TYR A 362 -5.12 -13.72 4.01
C TYR A 362 -5.89 -12.46 3.60
N VAL A 363 -5.48 -11.81 2.51
CA VAL A 363 -6.20 -10.65 1.97
C VAL A 363 -7.55 -11.07 1.38
N ARG A 364 -7.55 -12.16 0.60
CA ARG A 364 -8.73 -12.68 -0.10
C ARG A 364 -9.86 -13.13 0.80
N LYS A 365 -9.57 -13.61 2.02
CA LYS A 365 -10.60 -13.94 3.03
C LYS A 365 -11.63 -12.82 3.20
N LYS A 366 -11.18 -11.57 3.18
CA LYS A 366 -12.04 -10.38 3.28
C LYS A 366 -12.35 -9.77 1.93
N TYR A 367 -11.35 -9.69 1.05
CA TYR A 367 -11.49 -9.04 -0.25
C TYR A 367 -12.51 -9.74 -1.17
N ASP A 368 -12.60 -11.08 -1.15
CA ASP A 368 -13.53 -11.80 -2.04
C ASP A 368 -15.01 -11.47 -1.77
N HIS A 369 -15.35 -10.87 -0.62
CA HIS A 369 -16.69 -10.41 -0.27
C HIS A 369 -16.88 -8.91 -0.44
N ALA A 370 -15.92 -8.10 0.01
CA ALA A 370 -16.03 -6.64 0.03
C ALA A 370 -15.49 -5.96 -1.24
N GLY A 371 -14.60 -6.62 -1.98
CA GLY A 371 -13.91 -6.04 -3.13
C GLY A 371 -13.04 -4.85 -2.76
N LYS A 372 -12.93 -3.90 -3.70
CA LYS A 372 -12.05 -2.73 -3.61
C LYS A 372 -12.36 -1.81 -2.43
N THR A 373 -13.63 -1.68 -2.05
CA THR A 373 -14.08 -0.77 -0.97
C THR A 373 -13.43 -1.07 0.37
N MET A 374 -13.03 -2.34 0.60
CA MET A 374 -12.30 -2.77 1.79
C MET A 374 -11.00 -1.99 2.06
N PHE A 375 -10.39 -1.43 1.01
CA PHE A 375 -9.16 -0.65 1.14
C PHE A 375 -9.37 0.87 1.15
N GLU A 376 -10.60 1.33 0.89
CA GLU A 376 -10.92 2.73 0.61
C GLU A 376 -11.96 3.32 1.58
N ASP A 377 -12.73 2.48 2.25
CA ASP A 377 -13.75 2.90 3.20
C ASP A 377 -13.17 3.37 4.56
N ALA A 378 -14.05 3.86 5.43
CA ALA A 378 -13.68 4.32 6.77
C ALA A 378 -13.10 3.21 7.68
N ASN A 379 -13.33 1.93 7.32
CA ASN A 379 -12.89 0.75 8.05
C ASN A 379 -11.62 0.13 7.47
N ALA A 380 -11.06 0.70 6.39
CA ALA A 380 -9.87 0.17 5.72
C ALA A 380 -8.71 -0.08 6.69
N TRP A 381 -8.51 0.80 7.67
CA TRP A 381 -7.50 0.60 8.72
C TRP A 381 -7.70 -0.68 9.53
N VAL A 382 -8.94 -0.97 9.94
CA VAL A 382 -9.27 -2.18 10.72
C VAL A 382 -9.08 -3.42 9.85
N ALA A 383 -9.58 -3.39 8.61
CA ALA A 383 -9.43 -4.51 7.70
C ALA A 383 -7.95 -4.82 7.43
N LEU A 384 -7.16 -3.80 7.10
CA LEU A 384 -5.73 -3.91 6.80
C LEU A 384 -4.93 -4.37 8.02
N THR A 385 -5.18 -3.83 9.21
CA THR A 385 -4.44 -4.25 10.41
C THR A 385 -4.67 -5.71 10.74
N GLU A 386 -5.91 -6.22 10.66
CA GLU A 386 -6.20 -7.64 10.88
C GLU A 386 -5.54 -8.54 9.81
N ILE A 387 -5.63 -8.16 8.53
CA ILE A 387 -4.98 -8.90 7.44
C ILE A 387 -3.46 -8.94 7.66
N PHE A 388 -2.86 -7.81 8.03
CA PHE A 388 -1.43 -7.70 8.24
C PHE A 388 -1.00 -8.51 9.46
N THR A 389 -1.77 -8.49 10.56
CA THR A 389 -1.52 -9.34 11.73
C THR A 389 -1.53 -10.83 11.36
N ASP A 390 -2.54 -11.27 10.60
CA ASP A 390 -2.64 -12.65 10.12
C ASP A 390 -1.44 -13.05 9.25
N VAL A 391 -0.99 -12.15 8.36
CA VAL A 391 0.21 -12.34 7.53
C VAL A 391 1.46 -12.47 8.40
N LEU A 392 1.64 -11.63 9.41
CA LEU A 392 2.81 -11.67 10.30
C LEU A 392 2.86 -12.94 11.17
N GLN A 393 1.70 -13.54 11.43
CA GLN A 393 1.55 -14.78 12.19
C GLN A 393 1.57 -16.03 11.31
N ASP A 394 1.65 -15.90 9.98
CA ASP A 394 1.74 -17.04 9.08
C ASP A 394 2.97 -17.90 9.43
N PRO A 395 2.80 -19.18 9.81
CA PRO A 395 3.93 -20.07 10.06
C PRO A 395 4.78 -20.31 8.80
N GLY A 396 4.24 -20.02 7.62
CA GLY A 396 4.93 -20.04 6.33
C GLY A 396 5.64 -18.73 5.95
N LEU A 397 5.61 -17.69 6.80
CA LEU A 397 6.25 -16.41 6.50
C LEU A 397 7.77 -16.57 6.55
N ASN A 398 8.44 -16.19 5.47
CA ASN A 398 9.90 -16.18 5.41
C ASN A 398 10.49 -15.08 6.30
N ALA A 399 11.80 -15.13 6.57
CA ALA A 399 12.47 -14.03 7.29
C ALA A 399 12.19 -12.70 6.57
N THR A 400 11.66 -11.73 7.30
CA THR A 400 11.06 -10.52 6.72
C THR A 400 11.60 -9.25 7.39
N TYR A 401 12.03 -8.29 6.59
CA TYR A 401 12.33 -6.93 7.02
C TYR A 401 11.24 -5.97 6.57
N LEU A 402 10.69 -5.20 7.51
CA LEU A 402 9.69 -4.17 7.27
C LEU A 402 10.30 -2.79 7.54
N ILE A 403 10.27 -1.91 6.53
CA ILE A 403 10.88 -0.57 6.62
C ILE A 403 9.83 0.52 6.38
N ILE A 404 9.75 1.51 7.26
CA ILE A 404 8.91 2.72 7.05
C ILE A 404 9.81 3.96 7.18
N ASP A 405 10.01 4.67 6.07
CA ASP A 405 10.73 5.96 6.08
C ASP A 405 9.77 7.10 6.41
N ALA A 406 10.28 8.06 7.19
CA ALA A 406 9.67 9.34 7.52
C ALA A 406 8.28 9.21 8.15
N LEU A 407 8.16 8.50 9.28
CA LEU A 407 6.88 8.36 10.01
C LEU A 407 6.23 9.72 10.33
N ASP A 408 7.02 10.76 10.60
CA ASP A 408 6.52 12.12 10.83
C ASP A 408 5.88 12.78 9.60
N GLU A 409 6.05 12.20 8.41
CA GLU A 409 5.39 12.62 7.18
C GLU A 409 4.05 11.89 6.92
N CYS A 410 3.65 10.98 7.82
CA CYS A 410 2.28 10.43 7.85
C CYS A 410 1.34 11.44 8.50
N VAL A 411 0.58 12.17 7.69
CA VAL A 411 -0.33 13.25 8.13
C VAL A 411 -1.60 12.69 8.77
N THR A 412 -2.18 11.63 8.19
CA THR A 412 -3.43 11.04 8.68
C THR A 412 -3.15 9.76 9.47
N ASP A 413 -3.72 9.66 10.69
CA ASP A 413 -3.71 8.46 11.53
C ASP A 413 -2.32 7.97 12.03
N LEU A 414 -1.30 8.84 12.07
CA LEU A 414 0.03 8.50 12.60
C LEU A 414 0.01 7.83 14.00
N PRO A 415 -0.77 8.31 14.99
CA PRO A 415 -0.82 7.64 16.30
C PRO A 415 -1.28 6.17 16.20
N LYS A 416 -2.20 5.85 15.28
CA LYS A 416 -2.64 4.47 15.04
C LYS A 416 -1.52 3.63 14.44
N LEU A 417 -0.75 4.19 13.51
CA LEU A 417 0.39 3.53 12.90
C LEU A 417 1.49 3.22 13.92
N LEU A 418 1.81 4.17 14.79
CA LEU A 418 2.80 3.99 15.85
C LEU A 418 2.39 2.87 16.83
N ASP A 419 1.13 2.88 17.29
CA ASP A 419 0.57 1.81 18.13
C ASP A 419 0.65 0.44 17.43
N PHE A 420 0.33 0.39 16.14
CA PHE A 420 0.41 -0.84 15.36
C PHE A 420 1.84 -1.39 15.27
N VAL A 421 2.82 -0.56 14.90
CA VAL A 421 4.24 -0.94 14.82
C VAL A 421 4.74 -1.39 16.18
N ALA A 422 4.41 -0.64 17.24
CA ALA A 422 4.79 -0.96 18.60
C ALA A 422 4.28 -2.34 19.02
N LYS A 423 2.98 -2.60 18.81
CA LYS A 423 2.32 -3.86 19.16
C LYS A 423 2.84 -5.06 18.36
N HIS A 424 3.16 -4.88 17.08
CA HIS A 424 3.54 -5.99 16.18
C HIS A 424 5.04 -6.20 16.04
N SER A 425 5.86 -5.32 16.60
CA SER A 425 7.32 -5.48 16.62
C SER A 425 7.77 -6.76 17.33
N SER A 426 7.02 -7.24 18.34
CA SER A 426 7.38 -8.43 19.14
C SER A 426 6.56 -9.69 18.81
N VAL A 427 5.58 -9.60 17.89
CA VAL A 427 4.63 -10.71 17.62
C VAL A 427 5.30 -11.88 16.89
N SER A 428 6.23 -11.60 15.99
CA SER A 428 6.86 -12.63 15.15
C SER A 428 8.37 -12.58 15.26
N SER A 429 8.98 -13.71 15.62
CA SER A 429 10.44 -13.85 15.69
C SER A 429 11.12 -13.87 14.31
N ARG A 430 10.34 -13.90 13.22
CA ARG A 430 10.83 -13.88 11.84
C ARG A 430 10.82 -12.47 11.22
N VAL A 431 10.27 -11.50 11.93
CA VAL A 431 10.10 -10.13 11.44
C VAL A 431 11.05 -9.20 12.18
N LYS A 432 11.67 -8.27 11.45
CA LYS A 432 12.41 -7.14 12.02
C LYS A 432 11.93 -5.84 11.35
N TRP A 433 11.79 -4.80 12.15
CA TRP A 433 11.30 -3.49 11.74
C TRP A 433 12.43 -2.46 11.74
N ILE A 434 12.44 -1.59 10.73
CA ILE A 434 13.19 -0.34 10.72
C ILE A 434 12.21 0.79 10.48
N VAL A 435 12.26 1.83 11.32
CA VAL A 435 11.48 3.04 11.10
C VAL A 435 12.38 4.26 11.15
N SER A 436 12.12 5.26 10.32
CA SER A 436 12.79 6.56 10.43
C SER A 436 11.81 7.68 10.77
N SER A 437 12.29 8.69 11.50
CA SER A 437 11.51 9.91 11.75
C SER A 437 12.39 11.11 12.10
N ARG A 438 11.80 12.30 12.15
CA ARG A 438 12.35 13.47 12.85
C ARG A 438 12.30 13.30 14.37
N ASN A 439 13.01 14.19 15.07
CA ASN A 439 13.09 14.27 16.53
C ASN A 439 11.80 14.86 17.14
N TRP A 440 10.66 14.20 16.94
CA TRP A 440 9.37 14.65 17.47
C TRP A 440 9.05 13.95 18.80
N PRO A 441 8.81 14.71 19.89
CA PRO A 441 8.52 14.14 21.20
C PRO A 441 7.33 13.16 21.21
N ALA A 442 6.29 13.43 20.42
CA ALA A 442 5.12 12.55 20.33
C ALA A 442 5.44 11.16 19.75
N ILE A 443 6.36 11.09 18.77
CA ILE A 443 6.82 9.82 18.20
C ILE A 443 7.73 9.10 19.20
N GLU A 444 8.61 9.85 19.86
CA GLU A 444 9.52 9.33 20.89
C GLU A 444 8.76 8.68 22.04
N GLU A 445 7.76 9.36 22.59
CA GLU A 445 6.95 8.86 23.70
C GLU A 445 6.24 7.54 23.36
N GLN A 446 5.68 7.43 22.15
CA GLN A 446 4.97 6.22 21.70
C GLN A 446 5.93 5.06 21.46
N LEU A 447 7.04 5.30 20.75
CA LEU A 447 8.03 4.27 20.49
C LEU A 447 8.82 3.90 21.75
N GLU A 448 8.87 4.73 22.80
CA GLU A 448 9.47 4.39 24.10
C GLU A 448 8.70 3.32 24.87
N ARG A 449 7.41 3.13 24.59
CA ARG A 449 6.61 2.09 25.22
C ARG A 449 6.98 0.67 24.74
N THR A 450 7.79 0.52 23.69
CA THR A 450 8.25 -0.79 23.20
C THR A 450 9.51 -1.24 23.95
N GLY A 451 9.43 -2.35 24.70
CA GLY A 451 10.55 -2.84 25.51
C GLY A 451 11.76 -3.43 24.76
N HIS A 452 11.65 -3.68 23.44
CA HIS A 452 12.68 -4.37 22.63
C HIS A 452 13.15 -3.56 21.42
N LYS A 453 13.46 -2.28 21.64
CA LYS A 453 13.93 -1.37 20.58
C LYS A 453 15.42 -1.05 20.69
N VAL A 454 16.02 -0.77 19.54
CA VAL A 454 17.33 -0.15 19.42
C VAL A 454 17.16 1.20 18.73
N ARG A 455 17.84 2.22 19.26
CA ARG A 455 17.77 3.58 18.73
C ARG A 455 19.10 3.95 18.09
N LEU A 456 19.02 4.50 16.89
CA LEU A 456 20.15 5.08 16.17
C LEU A 456 19.82 6.55 15.89
N SER A 457 20.53 7.46 16.57
CA SER A 457 20.39 8.91 16.35
C SER A 457 21.52 9.38 15.44
N LEU A 458 21.17 10.09 14.37
CA LEU A 458 22.17 10.66 13.46
C LEU A 458 22.98 11.77 14.15
N GLU A 459 22.40 12.49 15.10
CA GLU A 459 23.07 13.53 15.89
C GLU A 459 24.14 12.94 16.81
N LEU A 460 23.86 11.80 17.44
CA LEU A 460 24.83 11.09 18.30
C LEU A 460 25.95 10.42 17.49
N ASN A 461 25.81 10.35 16.16
CA ASN A 461 26.82 9.83 15.22
C ASN A 461 27.35 10.94 14.30
N ALA A 462 27.46 12.17 14.81
CA ALA A 462 27.82 13.36 14.04
C ALA A 462 29.11 13.19 13.21
N GLU A 463 30.14 12.54 13.75
CA GLU A 463 31.41 12.30 13.03
C GLU A 463 31.22 11.41 11.78
N SER A 464 30.44 10.34 11.90
CA SER A 464 30.11 9.45 10.78
C SER A 464 29.24 10.16 9.74
N VAL A 465 28.27 10.96 10.19
CA VAL A 465 27.43 11.77 9.30
C VAL A 465 28.26 12.83 8.59
N SER A 466 29.19 13.50 9.29
CA SER A 466 30.08 14.51 8.71
C SER A 466 30.97 13.91 7.63
N THR A 467 31.56 12.74 7.90
CA THR A 467 32.35 11.99 6.90
C THR A 467 31.52 11.61 5.67
N ALA A 468 30.27 11.18 5.88
CA ALA A 468 29.34 10.84 4.81
C ALA A 468 28.93 12.06 3.95
N VAL A 469 28.74 13.22 4.59
CA VAL A 469 28.45 14.51 3.93
C VAL A 469 29.67 14.98 3.15
N GLN A 470 30.87 14.89 3.71
CA GLN A 470 32.12 15.23 3.03
C GLN A 470 32.29 14.42 1.75
N THR A 471 32.06 13.11 1.81
CA THR A 471 32.13 12.24 0.63
C THR A 471 31.08 12.62 -0.42
N PHE A 472 29.88 12.99 0.02
CA PHE A 472 28.81 13.46 -0.87
C PHE A 472 29.18 14.79 -1.54
N ILE A 473 29.80 15.72 -0.80
CA ILE A 473 30.30 16.98 -1.34
C ILE A 473 31.35 16.70 -2.42
N GLU A 474 32.35 15.86 -2.14
CA GLU A 474 33.41 15.54 -3.11
C GLU A 474 32.85 14.99 -4.43
N GLN A 475 31.86 14.09 -4.35
CA GLN A 475 31.21 13.55 -5.53
C GLN A 475 30.42 14.64 -6.29
N LYS A 476 29.62 15.45 -5.58
CA LYS A 476 28.82 16.51 -6.20
C LYS A 476 29.67 17.59 -6.84
N VAL A 477 30.75 18.01 -6.17
CA VAL A 477 31.70 18.98 -6.72
C VAL A 477 32.42 18.42 -7.94
N SER A 478 32.78 17.13 -7.93
CA SER A 478 33.36 16.47 -9.11
C SER A 478 32.39 16.44 -10.29
N GLN A 479 31.11 16.11 -10.06
CA GLN A 479 30.06 16.15 -11.09
C GLN A 479 29.88 17.57 -11.66
N LEU A 480 29.75 18.56 -10.78
CA LEU A 480 29.66 19.98 -11.15
C LEU A 480 30.87 20.43 -11.97
N ALA A 481 32.08 20.11 -11.51
CA ALA A 481 33.32 20.47 -12.18
C ALA A 481 33.40 19.87 -13.59
N GLN A 482 32.95 18.63 -13.76
CA GLN A 482 32.90 17.97 -15.07
C GLN A 482 31.86 18.63 -15.99
N GLN A 483 30.65 18.85 -15.50
CA GLN A 483 29.55 19.43 -16.28
C GLN A 483 29.82 20.88 -16.69
N LYS A 484 30.34 21.69 -15.76
CA LYS A 484 30.60 23.13 -15.95
C LYS A 484 32.03 23.43 -16.43
N LYS A 485 32.87 22.39 -16.58
CA LYS A 485 34.29 22.50 -16.95
C LYS A 485 35.05 23.47 -16.04
N TYR A 486 34.95 23.28 -14.73
CA TYR A 486 35.70 24.07 -13.75
C TYR A 486 37.20 23.82 -13.88
N ASP A 487 38.00 24.87 -13.63
CA ASP A 487 39.44 24.69 -13.40
C ASP A 487 39.67 24.20 -11.96
N GLU A 488 40.88 23.72 -11.68
CA GLU A 488 41.24 23.18 -10.36
C GLU A 488 40.99 24.20 -9.26
N ARG A 489 41.35 25.46 -9.49
CA ARG A 489 41.13 26.54 -8.52
C ARG A 489 39.66 26.71 -8.17
N THR A 490 38.77 26.78 -9.16
CA THR A 490 37.33 26.93 -8.92
C THR A 490 36.77 25.69 -8.23
N ARG A 491 37.18 24.49 -8.65
CA ARG A 491 36.77 23.22 -8.03
C ARG A 491 37.15 23.21 -6.54
N ASP A 492 38.39 23.55 -6.21
CA ASP A 492 38.90 23.48 -4.85
C ASP A 492 38.24 24.53 -3.95
N SER A 493 38.01 25.74 -4.45
CA SER A 493 37.23 26.76 -3.72
C SER A 493 35.77 26.34 -3.51
N VAL A 494 35.15 25.66 -4.47
CA VAL A 494 33.80 25.09 -4.30
C VAL A 494 33.83 24.03 -3.19
N LEU A 495 34.77 23.07 -3.28
CA LEU A 495 34.92 21.99 -2.31
C LEU A 495 35.12 22.50 -0.88
N GLU A 496 36.06 23.43 -0.69
CA GLU A 496 36.38 24.04 0.61
C GLU A 496 35.18 24.77 1.20
N HIS A 497 34.46 25.54 0.38
CA HIS A 497 33.28 26.30 0.83
C HIS A 497 32.16 25.36 1.26
N LEU A 498 31.84 24.34 0.47
CA LEU A 498 30.78 23.40 0.83
C LEU A 498 31.13 22.61 2.10
N ALA A 499 32.38 22.13 2.21
CA ALA A 499 32.84 21.40 3.40
C ALA A 499 32.71 22.24 4.67
N SER A 500 33.07 23.53 4.59
CA SER A 500 33.07 24.44 5.75
C SER A 500 31.69 24.97 6.16
N ASN A 501 30.68 24.91 5.27
CA ASN A 501 29.37 25.58 5.48
C ASN A 501 28.17 24.63 5.54
N ALA A 502 28.33 23.37 5.14
CA ALA A 502 27.21 22.43 5.07
C ALA A 502 26.59 22.06 6.43
N ASN A 503 27.33 22.21 7.54
CA ASN A 503 26.92 21.83 8.89
C ASN A 503 26.27 20.43 8.93
N ASP A 504 26.94 19.46 8.31
CA ASP A 504 26.51 18.07 8.17
C ASP A 504 25.10 17.89 7.57
N THR A 505 24.70 18.74 6.62
CA THR A 505 23.36 18.73 6.02
C THR A 505 23.43 18.44 4.51
N PHE A 506 23.05 17.22 4.11
CA PHE A 506 22.99 16.81 2.70
C PHE A 506 22.08 17.71 1.87
N LEU A 507 20.95 18.13 2.43
CA LEU A 507 19.99 19.00 1.74
C LEU A 507 20.60 20.37 1.41
N TRP A 508 21.38 20.95 2.32
CA TRP A 508 22.07 22.22 2.06
C TRP A 508 23.04 22.08 0.88
N VAL A 509 23.84 21.00 0.87
CA VAL A 509 24.78 20.70 -0.22
C VAL A 509 24.03 20.56 -1.55
N ALA A 510 22.93 19.79 -1.58
CA ALA A 510 22.14 19.60 -2.78
C ALA A 510 21.56 20.92 -3.33
N LEU A 511 21.02 21.77 -2.45
CA LEU A 511 20.46 23.07 -2.83
C LEU A 511 21.51 24.03 -3.38
N VAL A 512 22.69 24.10 -2.73
CA VAL A 512 23.80 24.94 -3.20
C VAL A 512 24.34 24.43 -4.53
N CYS A 513 24.52 23.12 -4.69
CA CYS A 513 24.94 22.51 -5.95
C CYS A 513 23.95 22.82 -7.08
N GLN A 514 22.64 22.73 -6.84
CA GLN A 514 21.61 23.05 -7.81
C GLN A 514 21.66 24.52 -8.28
N ASP A 515 21.88 25.48 -7.37
CA ASP A 515 22.05 26.89 -7.75
C ASP A 515 23.36 27.11 -8.53
N LEU A 516 24.44 26.41 -8.16
CA LEU A 516 25.69 26.44 -8.92
C LEU A 516 25.57 25.80 -10.32
N GLU A 517 24.73 24.78 -10.50
CA GLU A 517 24.40 24.20 -11.80
C GLU A 517 23.69 25.20 -12.73
N MET A 518 22.98 26.20 -12.19
CA MET A 518 22.38 27.28 -12.99
C MET A 518 23.33 28.48 -13.17
N THR A 519 24.36 28.59 -12.32
CA THR A 519 25.30 29.72 -12.33
C THR A 519 26.31 29.60 -13.49
N ALA A 520 26.56 30.70 -14.20
CA ALA A 520 27.61 30.76 -15.22
C ALA A 520 29.00 30.64 -14.58
N LYS A 521 29.91 29.85 -15.18
CA LYS A 521 31.27 29.57 -14.63
C LYS A 521 31.98 30.81 -14.07
N ARG A 522 31.97 31.92 -14.81
CA ARG A 522 32.60 33.20 -14.42
C ARG A 522 32.09 33.82 -13.10
N ASN A 523 30.87 33.48 -12.68
CA ASN A 523 30.21 34.04 -11.50
C ASN A 523 30.24 33.10 -10.30
N VAL A 524 30.74 31.87 -10.45
CA VAL A 524 30.70 30.82 -9.41
C VAL A 524 31.37 31.28 -8.13
N LEU A 525 32.62 31.78 -8.19
CA LEU A 525 33.36 32.27 -7.01
C LEU A 525 32.65 33.44 -6.32
N LYS A 526 32.07 34.36 -7.10
CA LYS A 526 31.28 35.48 -6.55
C LYS A 526 30.02 34.98 -5.85
N LYS A 527 29.37 33.96 -6.40
CA LYS A 527 28.15 33.34 -5.86
C LYS A 527 28.46 32.48 -4.63
N LEU A 528 29.59 31.78 -4.57
CA LEU A 528 30.01 30.97 -3.42
C LEU A 528 29.98 31.75 -2.10
N ASN A 529 30.63 32.92 -2.09
CA ASN A 529 30.70 33.81 -0.93
C ASN A 529 29.33 34.29 -0.41
N SER A 530 28.29 34.14 -1.22
CA SER A 530 26.94 34.52 -0.79
C SER A 530 26.23 33.39 -0.04
N PHE A 531 26.64 32.12 -0.13
CA PHE A 531 25.94 31.00 0.54
C PHE A 531 26.31 30.92 2.03
N PRO A 532 25.36 31.17 2.95
CA PRO A 532 25.64 31.16 4.37
C PRO A 532 25.68 29.72 4.93
N PRO A 533 26.31 29.52 6.09
CA PRO A 533 26.38 28.21 6.73
C PRO A 533 25.03 27.76 7.28
N GLY A 534 24.70 26.49 7.05
CA GLY A 534 23.50 25.83 7.55
C GLY A 534 22.20 26.13 6.76
N LEU A 535 21.24 25.22 6.89
CA LEU A 535 20.00 25.22 6.11
C LEU A 535 19.09 26.43 6.39
N ASP A 536 18.89 26.80 7.66
CA ASP A 536 18.03 27.93 8.02
C ASP A 536 18.57 29.26 7.51
N SER A 537 19.88 29.47 7.61
CA SER A 537 20.53 30.67 7.06
C SER A 537 20.39 30.71 5.54
N LEU A 538 20.49 29.56 4.87
CA LEU A 538 20.29 29.46 3.43
C LEU A 538 18.85 29.84 3.05
N TYR A 539 17.84 29.33 3.74
CA TYR A 539 16.44 29.71 3.51
C TYR A 539 16.20 31.20 3.80
N LYS A 540 16.76 31.76 4.89
CA LYS A 540 16.69 33.21 5.17
C LYS A 540 17.26 34.03 4.02
N ARG A 541 18.39 33.61 3.47
CA ARG A 541 18.97 34.26 2.31
C ARG A 541 18.06 34.14 1.08
N MET A 542 17.51 32.97 0.79
CA MET A 542 16.61 32.79 -0.35
C MET A 542 15.39 33.73 -0.23
N MET A 543 14.81 33.84 0.96
CA MET A 543 13.73 34.81 1.23
C MET A 543 14.16 36.26 1.02
N GLN A 544 15.39 36.63 1.41
CA GLN A 544 15.92 37.97 1.13
C GLN A 544 16.13 38.22 -0.36
N GLN A 545 16.47 37.20 -1.15
CA GLN A 545 16.59 37.33 -2.60
C GLN A 545 15.21 37.52 -3.24
N ILE A 546 14.22 36.73 -2.83
CA ILE A 546 12.83 36.89 -3.25
C ILE A 546 12.34 38.30 -2.92
N SER A 547 12.62 38.77 -1.70
CA SER A 547 12.21 40.11 -1.24
C SER A 547 12.87 41.28 -2.00
N LYS A 548 13.91 41.02 -2.80
CA LYS A 548 14.59 42.01 -3.64
C LYS A 548 14.23 41.89 -5.12
N SER A 549 13.44 40.88 -5.50
CA SER A 549 12.96 40.71 -6.88
C SER A 549 11.81 41.66 -7.19
N ASP A 550 11.60 41.97 -8.46
CA ASP A 550 10.47 42.79 -8.90
C ASP A 550 9.12 42.11 -8.58
N ASP A 551 9.09 40.77 -8.59
CA ASP A 551 7.94 39.92 -8.25
C ASP A 551 7.87 39.52 -6.76
N ALA A 552 8.54 40.27 -5.88
CA ALA A 552 8.66 39.93 -4.46
C ALA A 552 7.31 39.67 -3.78
N GLU A 553 6.32 40.50 -4.08
CA GLU A 553 4.98 40.42 -3.47
C GLU A 553 4.23 39.18 -3.96
N LEU A 554 4.20 38.96 -5.28
CA LEU A 554 3.63 37.77 -5.91
C LEU A 554 4.26 36.48 -5.36
N CYS A 555 5.58 36.41 -5.29
CA CYS A 555 6.28 35.24 -4.76
C CYS A 555 5.92 34.98 -3.29
N LYS A 556 5.81 36.02 -2.46
CA LYS A 556 5.39 35.87 -1.06
C LYS A 556 3.95 35.37 -0.95
N GLN A 557 3.03 35.87 -1.77
CA GLN A 557 1.64 35.38 -1.80
C GLN A 557 1.54 33.93 -2.25
N VAL A 558 2.34 33.52 -3.24
CA VAL A 558 2.47 32.12 -3.68
C VAL A 558 2.96 31.24 -2.54
N LEU A 559 4.06 31.62 -1.89
CA LEU A 559 4.63 30.88 -0.76
C LEU A 559 3.65 30.80 0.43
N ALA A 560 2.96 31.89 0.73
CA ALA A 560 1.97 31.96 1.79
C ALA A 560 0.78 31.01 1.52
N SER A 561 0.23 31.05 0.31
CA SER A 561 -0.90 30.21 -0.09
C SER A 561 -0.51 28.73 -0.07
N ILE A 562 0.60 28.37 -0.69
CA ILE A 562 1.08 26.98 -0.77
C ILE A 562 1.45 26.44 0.63
N ALA A 563 1.93 27.28 1.54
CA ALA A 563 2.20 26.87 2.91
C ALA A 563 0.93 26.52 3.70
N LEU A 564 -0.23 27.11 3.37
CA LEU A 564 -1.47 26.93 4.13
C LEU A 564 -2.48 25.97 3.50
N VAL A 565 -2.36 25.62 2.21
CA VAL A 565 -3.24 24.62 1.59
C VAL A 565 -3.06 23.22 2.20
N TYR A 566 -4.17 22.46 2.25
CA TYR A 566 -4.23 21.13 2.90
C TYR A 566 -3.70 19.99 2.04
N ARG A 567 -3.49 20.23 0.74
CA ARG A 567 -2.84 19.30 -0.21
C ARG A 567 -2.04 20.08 -1.26
N PRO A 568 -1.10 19.45 -1.96
CA PRO A 568 -0.52 20.03 -3.18
C PRO A 568 -1.62 20.44 -4.15
N ILE A 569 -1.42 21.59 -4.79
CA ILE A 569 -2.37 22.20 -5.72
C ILE A 569 -1.74 22.29 -7.11
N THR A 570 -2.58 22.28 -8.14
CA THR A 570 -2.14 22.47 -9.52
C THR A 570 -1.85 23.94 -9.84
N LEU A 571 -1.17 24.22 -10.95
CA LEU A 571 -1.00 25.58 -11.49
C LEU A 571 -2.36 26.30 -11.64
N LYS A 572 -3.35 25.59 -12.18
CA LYS A 572 -4.70 26.11 -12.40
C LYS A 572 -5.41 26.44 -11.09
N GLU A 573 -5.24 25.60 -10.07
CA GLU A 573 -5.79 25.87 -8.74
C GLU A 573 -5.07 27.05 -8.06
N LEU A 574 -3.75 27.15 -8.18
CA LEU A 574 -3.00 28.29 -7.64
C LEU A 574 -3.42 29.61 -8.30
N ALA A 575 -3.52 29.64 -9.63
CA ALA A 575 -3.98 30.80 -10.40
C ALA A 575 -5.38 31.24 -9.96
N ALA A 576 -6.21 30.28 -9.60
CA ALA A 576 -7.55 30.54 -9.10
C ALA A 576 -7.47 31.19 -7.69
N LEU A 577 -6.74 30.57 -6.77
CA LEU A 577 -6.68 30.96 -5.36
C LEU A 577 -5.95 32.29 -5.10
N VAL A 578 -5.02 32.68 -5.98
CA VAL A 578 -4.25 33.94 -5.86
C VAL A 578 -4.71 34.92 -6.95
N GLU A 579 -5.41 35.98 -6.54
CA GLU A 579 -6.06 36.94 -7.45
C GLU A 579 -5.12 37.51 -8.53
N GLN A 580 -3.93 37.98 -8.11
CA GLN A 580 -2.95 38.58 -9.02
C GLN A 580 -2.41 37.59 -10.07
N LEU A 581 -2.43 36.28 -9.79
CA LEU A 581 -2.04 35.26 -10.75
C LEU A 581 -3.18 34.90 -11.71
N GLY A 582 -4.44 35.10 -11.31
CA GLY A 582 -5.60 34.86 -12.16
C GLY A 582 -5.70 35.84 -13.34
N GLU A 583 -5.05 37.00 -13.24
CA GLU A 583 -4.93 37.99 -14.33
C GLU A 583 -3.86 37.59 -15.36
N ILE A 584 -2.93 36.70 -14.97
CA ILE A 584 -1.86 36.21 -15.82
C ILE A 584 -2.39 35.00 -16.62
N ALA A 585 -2.71 35.23 -17.89
CA ALA A 585 -3.33 34.22 -18.75
C ALA A 585 -2.34 33.16 -19.29
N ASP A 586 -1.03 33.36 -19.14
CA ASP A 586 0.01 32.46 -19.69
C ASP A 586 0.56 31.49 -18.63
N ASP A 587 0.33 30.19 -18.83
CA ASP A 587 0.92 29.11 -18.04
C ASP A 587 2.45 29.19 -17.95
N LYS A 588 3.10 29.76 -18.98
CA LYS A 588 4.56 29.94 -18.98
C LYS A 588 5.01 30.98 -17.95
N GLU A 589 4.31 32.09 -17.86
CA GLU A 589 4.61 33.16 -16.90
C GLU A 589 4.34 32.70 -15.46
N LEU A 590 3.29 31.91 -15.24
CA LEU A 590 3.05 31.26 -13.94
C LEU A 590 4.20 30.33 -13.53
N ARG A 591 4.74 29.55 -14.46
CA ARG A 591 5.91 28.69 -14.22
C ARG A 591 7.16 29.51 -13.91
N GLU A 592 7.32 30.68 -14.52
CA GLU A 592 8.41 31.60 -14.24
C GLU A 592 8.31 32.15 -12.81
N ILE A 593 7.14 32.60 -12.35
CA ILE A 593 6.92 33.07 -10.97
C ILE A 593 7.19 31.96 -9.93
N ILE A 594 6.74 30.74 -10.20
CA ILE A 594 7.04 29.59 -9.33
C ILE A 594 8.55 29.29 -9.33
N GLY A 595 9.23 29.46 -10.47
CA GLY A 595 10.69 29.40 -10.56
C GLY A 595 11.39 30.47 -9.72
N LEU A 596 10.83 31.68 -9.62
CA LEU A 596 11.35 32.78 -8.79
C LEU A 596 11.19 32.53 -7.29
N CYS A 597 10.19 31.74 -6.87
CA CYS A 597 10.10 31.22 -5.51
C CYS A 597 11.28 30.30 -5.14
N GLY A 598 12.16 30.00 -6.09
CA GLY A 598 13.42 29.29 -5.90
C GLY A 598 13.21 27.87 -5.39
N SER A 599 14.26 27.30 -4.79
CA SER A 599 14.22 25.92 -4.27
C SER A 599 13.34 25.70 -3.03
N PHE A 600 12.39 26.60 -2.73
CA PHE A 600 11.29 26.30 -1.82
C PHE A 600 10.28 25.35 -2.48
N LEU A 601 10.00 25.57 -3.77
CA LEU A 601 8.95 24.89 -4.51
C LEU A 601 9.52 24.12 -5.71
N ILE A 602 8.83 23.06 -6.10
CA ILE A 602 9.11 22.29 -7.33
C ILE A 602 7.80 21.96 -8.02
N LEU A 603 7.80 22.12 -9.35
CA LEU A 603 6.67 21.79 -10.20
C LEU A 603 6.85 20.39 -10.80
N ARG A 604 5.82 19.54 -10.69
CA ARG A 604 5.78 18.19 -11.29
C ARG A 604 4.40 17.95 -11.88
N GLU A 605 4.33 17.64 -13.17
CA GLU A 605 3.04 17.37 -13.85
C GLU A 605 1.99 18.45 -13.52
N ASP A 606 2.42 19.71 -13.57
CA ASP A 606 1.63 20.91 -13.25
C ASP A 606 1.09 21.00 -11.83
N THR A 607 1.58 20.15 -10.93
CA THR A 607 1.30 20.18 -9.48
C THR A 607 2.50 20.72 -8.71
N ILE A 608 2.21 21.60 -7.75
CA ILE A 608 3.22 22.34 -7.01
C ILE A 608 3.47 21.67 -5.66
N TYR A 609 4.74 21.34 -5.40
CA TYR A 609 5.18 20.70 -4.17
C TYR A 609 6.24 21.54 -3.48
N PHE A 610 6.36 21.42 -2.17
CA PHE A 610 7.59 21.83 -1.49
C PHE A 610 8.73 20.89 -1.89
N VAL A 611 9.92 21.45 -2.09
CA VAL A 611 11.15 20.65 -2.30
C VAL A 611 11.40 19.71 -1.11
N HIS A 612 11.10 20.19 0.10
CA HIS A 612 11.21 19.42 1.32
C HIS A 612 10.30 20.01 2.41
N GLN A 613 9.80 19.20 3.34
CA GLN A 613 8.94 19.65 4.44
C GLN A 613 9.60 20.75 5.31
N SER A 614 10.93 20.72 5.47
CA SER A 614 11.67 21.78 6.18
C SER A 614 11.50 23.17 5.56
N ALA A 615 11.25 23.25 4.25
CA ALA A 615 11.01 24.51 3.56
C ALA A 615 9.66 25.11 4.02
N LYS A 616 8.60 24.27 4.09
CA LYS A 616 7.29 24.66 4.62
C LYS A 616 7.39 25.08 6.10
N ASP A 617 8.09 24.29 6.92
CA ASP A 617 8.26 24.58 8.35
C ASP A 617 9.01 25.90 8.58
N PHE A 618 10.03 26.19 7.77
CA PHE A 618 10.76 27.45 7.80
C PHE A 618 9.85 28.65 7.50
N LEU A 619 9.00 28.55 6.47
CA LEU A 619 8.05 29.62 6.11
C LEU A 619 7.01 29.85 7.21
N LEU A 620 6.51 28.78 7.82
CA LEU A 620 5.52 28.86 8.89
C LEU A 620 6.13 29.37 10.19
N ALA A 621 7.38 29.05 10.52
CA ALA A 621 7.99 29.44 11.80
C ALA A 621 8.89 30.68 11.68
N GLN A 622 10.01 30.57 10.97
CA GLN A 622 11.09 31.57 11.01
C GLN A 622 10.88 32.74 10.05
N ALA A 623 10.20 32.52 8.92
CA ALA A 623 9.88 33.57 7.95
C ALA A 623 8.41 34.02 8.02
N ALA A 624 7.71 33.68 9.12
CA ALA A 624 6.29 33.92 9.27
C ALA A 624 5.93 35.40 9.06
N GLU A 625 6.69 36.32 9.66
CA GLU A 625 6.45 37.77 9.55
C GLU A 625 6.67 38.32 8.13
N GLN A 626 7.54 37.68 7.34
CA GLN A 626 7.84 38.11 5.97
C GLN A 626 6.85 37.57 4.95
N VAL A 627 6.35 36.35 5.17
CA VAL A 627 5.44 35.63 4.27
C VAL A 627 3.98 35.94 4.60
N PHE A 628 3.67 36.16 5.88
CA PHE A 628 2.34 36.46 6.39
C PHE A 628 2.35 37.84 7.09
N PRO A 629 2.59 38.95 6.36
CA PRO A 629 2.70 40.28 6.96
C PRO A 629 1.43 40.71 7.69
N SER A 630 0.27 40.20 7.27
CA SER A 630 -1.03 40.44 7.89
C SER A 630 -1.53 39.26 8.73
N GLY A 631 -0.68 38.26 8.94
CA GLY A 631 -1.00 37.02 9.66
C GLY A 631 -1.53 35.91 8.75
N ARG A 632 -1.50 34.67 9.26
CA ARG A 632 -1.94 33.47 8.51
C ARG A 632 -3.44 33.47 8.25
N GLU A 633 -4.19 34.05 9.19
CA GLU A 633 -5.65 34.14 9.15
C GLU A 633 -6.13 34.97 7.94
N ASP A 634 -5.44 36.04 7.58
CA ASP A 634 -5.78 36.86 6.40
C ASP A 634 -5.56 36.09 5.08
N VAL A 635 -4.59 35.18 5.03
CA VAL A 635 -4.38 34.33 3.85
C VAL A 635 -5.46 33.25 3.76
N HIS A 636 -5.86 32.65 4.88
CA HIS A 636 -7.04 31.78 4.92
C HIS A 636 -8.30 32.51 4.46
N HIS A 637 -8.51 33.75 4.91
CA HIS A 637 -9.60 34.60 4.48
C HIS A 637 -9.58 34.86 2.96
N ALA A 638 -8.42 35.23 2.40
CA ALA A 638 -8.26 35.45 0.97
C ALA A 638 -8.59 34.18 0.15
N ILE A 639 -8.12 33.01 0.61
CA ILE A 639 -8.42 31.72 -0.01
C ILE A 639 -9.92 31.42 0.01
N VAL A 640 -10.63 31.71 1.11
CA VAL A 640 -12.10 31.54 1.19
C VAL A 640 -12.81 32.44 0.19
N ALA A 641 -12.50 33.74 0.18
CA ALA A 641 -13.13 34.70 -0.71
C ALA A 641 -12.97 34.29 -2.19
N ARG A 642 -11.74 33.94 -2.58
CA ARG A 642 -11.42 33.45 -3.92
C ARG A 642 -12.11 32.13 -4.25
N SER A 643 -12.14 31.19 -3.30
CA SER A 643 -12.82 29.91 -3.48
C SER A 643 -14.30 30.09 -3.79
N LEU A 644 -15.01 30.95 -3.05
CA LEU A 644 -16.43 31.23 -3.26
C LEU A 644 -16.67 31.90 -4.62
N GLU A 645 -15.83 32.85 -5.02
CA GLU A 645 -15.92 33.54 -6.32
C GLU A 645 -15.75 32.56 -7.49
N ILE A 646 -14.71 31.72 -7.44
CA ILE A 646 -14.39 30.77 -8.51
C ILE A 646 -15.46 29.71 -8.63
N MET A 647 -15.90 29.13 -7.51
CA MET A 647 -17.00 28.18 -7.54
C MET A 647 -18.26 28.84 -8.12
N SER A 648 -18.55 30.09 -7.77
CA SER A 648 -19.72 30.81 -8.31
C SER A 648 -19.64 31.10 -9.81
N ARG A 649 -18.43 31.16 -10.38
CA ARG A 649 -18.20 31.35 -11.83
C ARG A 649 -18.14 30.05 -12.61
N THR A 650 -17.62 28.99 -11.99
CA THR A 650 -17.28 27.73 -12.69
C THR A 650 -18.33 26.65 -12.53
N LEU A 651 -19.00 26.61 -11.38
CA LEU A 651 -20.00 25.58 -11.11
C LEU A 651 -21.29 25.89 -11.86
N GLN A 652 -21.78 24.88 -12.54
CA GLN A 652 -23.04 24.90 -13.28
C GLN A 652 -23.65 23.51 -13.26
N ARG A 653 -24.91 23.41 -13.68
CA ARG A 653 -25.60 22.14 -13.83
C ARG A 653 -24.91 21.26 -14.86
N ASP A 654 -24.77 19.98 -14.55
CA ASP A 654 -24.24 18.97 -15.45
C ASP A 654 -22.82 19.28 -15.93
N MET A 655 -21.93 19.50 -14.95
CA MET A 655 -20.53 19.87 -15.12
C MET A 655 -19.80 19.00 -16.14
N TYR A 656 -20.07 17.69 -16.16
CA TYR A 656 -19.42 16.72 -17.05
C TYR A 656 -20.31 16.29 -18.24
N GLY A 657 -21.49 16.88 -18.43
CA GLY A 657 -22.38 16.57 -19.55
C GLY A 657 -22.93 15.14 -19.54
N LEU A 658 -23.24 14.61 -18.35
CA LEU A 658 -23.78 13.26 -18.10
C LEU A 658 -25.19 13.08 -18.66
N LYS A 659 -25.98 14.16 -18.73
CA LYS A 659 -27.37 14.24 -19.23
C LYS A 659 -28.41 13.44 -18.44
N ALA A 660 -28.11 12.21 -18.03
CA ALA A 660 -29.04 11.30 -17.37
C ALA A 660 -28.93 11.42 -15.83
N PRO A 661 -30.03 11.71 -15.11
CA PRO A 661 -30.00 11.85 -13.65
C PRO A 661 -29.49 10.62 -12.89
N GLY A 662 -29.68 9.41 -13.44
CA GLY A 662 -29.23 8.15 -12.85
C GLY A 662 -27.88 7.64 -13.39
N TYR A 663 -27.06 8.50 -13.99
CA TYR A 663 -25.74 8.09 -14.48
C TYR A 663 -24.83 7.77 -13.28
N PRO A 664 -24.30 6.54 -13.16
CA PRO A 664 -23.57 6.11 -11.97
C PRO A 664 -22.18 6.71 -11.92
N ILE A 665 -21.73 7.11 -10.73
CA ILE A 665 -20.42 7.74 -10.48
C ILE A 665 -19.24 6.87 -10.91
N ASP A 666 -19.39 5.55 -10.84
CA ASP A 666 -18.33 4.60 -11.18
C ASP A 666 -18.06 4.47 -12.68
N ASP A 667 -19.04 4.85 -13.52
CA ASP A 667 -18.91 4.83 -14.98
C ASP A 667 -18.43 6.19 -15.54
N ILE A 668 -18.24 7.20 -14.70
CA ILE A 668 -17.82 8.55 -15.11
C ILE A 668 -16.30 8.58 -15.34
N LYS A 669 -15.90 9.07 -16.52
CA LYS A 669 -14.50 9.39 -16.82
C LYS A 669 -14.30 10.90 -16.81
N GLN A 670 -13.18 11.34 -16.24
CA GLN A 670 -12.81 12.75 -16.24
C GLN A 670 -12.57 13.22 -17.70
N PRO A 671 -13.19 14.33 -18.12
CA PRO A 671 -12.94 14.93 -19.44
C PRO A 671 -11.49 15.43 -19.59
N ASP A 672 -10.95 15.41 -20.82
CA ASP A 672 -9.60 15.92 -21.11
C ASP A 672 -9.43 17.39 -20.70
N SER A 673 -10.46 18.21 -20.97
CA SER A 673 -10.57 19.56 -20.42
C SER A 673 -11.45 19.53 -19.18
N ASP A 674 -10.89 19.12 -18.05
CA ASP A 674 -11.62 19.03 -16.78
C ASP A 674 -12.22 20.40 -16.36
N PRO A 675 -13.57 20.55 -16.36
CA PRO A 675 -14.24 21.78 -15.95
C PRO A 675 -14.04 22.13 -14.47
N LEU A 676 -13.66 21.15 -13.64
CA LEU A 676 -13.36 21.35 -12.22
C LEU A 676 -11.88 21.66 -11.97
N ALA A 677 -11.03 21.71 -12.99
CA ALA A 677 -9.57 21.85 -12.81
C ALA A 677 -9.15 23.07 -11.97
N THR A 678 -9.92 24.17 -12.00
CA THR A 678 -9.65 25.41 -11.24
C THR A 678 -10.36 25.47 -9.89
N SER A 679 -11.46 24.72 -9.71
CA SER A 679 -12.34 24.81 -8.54
C SER A 679 -12.34 23.58 -7.65
N ARG A 680 -11.67 22.48 -8.05
CA ARG A 680 -11.64 21.20 -7.32
C ARG A 680 -11.13 21.35 -5.89
N TYR A 681 -10.03 22.06 -5.68
CA TYR A 681 -9.54 22.38 -4.34
C TYR A 681 -10.58 23.13 -3.51
N SER A 682 -11.13 24.21 -4.08
CA SER A 682 -12.13 25.06 -3.44
C SER A 682 -13.40 24.30 -3.07
N CYS A 683 -13.87 23.37 -3.91
CA CYS A 683 -15.05 22.56 -3.64
C CYS A 683 -14.92 21.77 -2.34
N ILE A 684 -13.72 21.30 -2.00
CA ILE A 684 -13.48 20.45 -0.84
C ILE A 684 -13.16 21.29 0.41
N TYR A 685 -12.26 22.27 0.29
CA TYR A 685 -11.57 22.84 1.46
C TYR A 685 -11.97 24.27 1.86
N TRP A 686 -12.92 24.91 1.15
CA TRP A 686 -13.28 26.30 1.47
C TRP A 686 -13.81 26.46 2.91
N VAL A 687 -14.54 25.48 3.44
CA VAL A 687 -15.03 25.54 4.84
C VAL A 687 -13.90 25.29 5.84
N ASP A 688 -12.95 24.42 5.52
CA ASP A 688 -11.80 24.19 6.41
C ASP A 688 -10.99 25.48 6.59
N HIS A 689 -10.73 26.20 5.49
CA HIS A 689 -10.09 27.52 5.56
C HIS A 689 -10.93 28.55 6.28
N LEU A 690 -12.27 28.50 6.17
CA LEU A 690 -13.15 29.37 6.94
C LEU A 690 -13.07 29.10 8.44
N CYS A 691 -12.91 27.83 8.85
CA CYS A 691 -12.76 27.46 10.26
C CYS A 691 -11.38 27.83 10.84
N ASP A 692 -10.32 27.76 10.03
CA ASP A 692 -8.97 28.18 10.43
C ASP A 692 -8.79 29.71 10.41
N TRP A 693 -9.77 30.43 9.85
CA TRP A 693 -9.86 31.88 9.96
C TRP A 693 -10.52 32.29 11.29
N ASN A 694 -9.82 33.09 12.09
CA ASN A 694 -10.36 33.62 13.34
C ASN A 694 -11.07 34.97 13.11
N PRO A 695 -12.39 35.09 13.32
CA PRO A 695 -13.12 36.34 13.12
C PRO A 695 -12.82 37.40 14.19
N SER A 696 -12.16 37.04 15.30
CA SER A 696 -11.90 37.95 16.42
C SER A 696 -10.62 38.77 16.28
N SER A 697 -9.79 38.50 15.26
CA SER A 697 -8.48 39.13 15.07
C SER A 697 -8.47 40.31 14.10
N SER A 698 -9.50 40.49 13.24
CA SER A 698 -9.55 41.63 12.33
C SER A 698 -10.97 42.20 12.17
N ALA A 699 -11.17 43.43 12.65
CA ALA A 699 -12.38 44.23 12.38
C ALA A 699 -12.49 44.70 10.91
N LYS A 700 -11.55 44.28 10.05
CA LYS A 700 -11.46 44.67 8.64
C LYS A 700 -12.19 43.72 7.71
N TYR A 701 -12.39 42.47 8.11
CA TYR A 701 -12.87 41.43 7.22
C TYR A 701 -13.94 40.61 7.94
N GLU A 702 -15.11 41.20 8.21
CA GLU A 702 -16.29 40.37 8.32
C GLU A 702 -16.46 39.71 6.94
N VAL A 703 -15.96 38.48 6.75
CA VAL A 703 -16.48 37.59 5.69
C VAL A 703 -17.98 37.79 5.71
N GLY A 704 -18.59 37.93 4.54
CA GLY A 704 -20.03 38.07 4.38
C GLY A 704 -20.79 36.88 4.98
N LEU A 705 -20.81 36.78 6.30
CA LEU A 705 -21.41 35.79 7.18
C LEU A 705 -22.67 36.37 7.81
N GLN A 706 -22.99 37.62 7.52
CA GLN A 706 -24.31 38.20 7.67
C GLN A 706 -25.25 37.69 6.58
N ASP A 707 -26.54 37.85 6.82
CA ASP A 707 -27.57 37.62 5.80
C ASP A 707 -27.27 38.49 4.55
N GLY A 708 -27.27 37.89 3.36
CA GLY A 708 -26.86 38.54 2.11
C GLY A 708 -25.35 38.67 1.86
N GLY A 709 -24.52 38.16 2.77
CA GLY A 709 -23.07 38.10 2.56
C GLY A 709 -22.62 37.04 1.55
N ALA A 710 -21.31 36.88 1.35
CA ALA A 710 -20.72 35.97 0.36
C ALA A 710 -21.08 34.49 0.58
N VAL A 711 -21.09 34.00 1.83
CA VAL A 711 -21.44 32.60 2.12
C VAL A 711 -22.94 32.35 1.90
N ASP A 712 -23.79 33.29 2.34
CA ASP A 712 -25.24 33.23 2.10
C ASP A 712 -25.55 33.26 0.61
N SER A 713 -24.92 34.18 -0.14
CA SER A 713 -25.06 34.29 -1.60
C SER A 713 -24.64 33.01 -2.31
N PHE A 714 -23.51 32.42 -1.91
CA PHE A 714 -23.04 31.16 -2.45
C PHE A 714 -24.03 30.02 -2.20
N LEU A 715 -24.47 29.82 -0.95
CA LEU A 715 -25.45 28.76 -0.64
C LEU A 715 -26.78 28.96 -1.37
N ARG A 716 -27.22 30.21 -1.55
CA ARG A 716 -28.48 30.49 -2.26
C ARG A 716 -28.42 30.22 -3.77
N GLN A 717 -27.25 30.36 -4.38
CA GLN A 717 -27.11 30.35 -5.84
C GLN A 717 -26.41 29.11 -6.38
N GLN A 718 -25.51 28.51 -5.60
CA GLN A 718 -24.53 27.52 -6.06
C GLN A 718 -24.59 26.17 -5.35
N TYR A 719 -25.41 26.04 -4.29
CA TYR A 719 -25.39 24.86 -3.41
C TYR A 719 -25.58 23.53 -4.14
N LEU A 720 -26.56 23.40 -5.05
CA LEU A 720 -26.76 22.13 -5.77
C LEU A 720 -25.62 21.81 -6.74
N TYR A 721 -25.07 22.83 -7.42
CA TYR A 721 -23.92 22.68 -8.30
C TYR A 721 -22.67 22.27 -7.52
N TRP A 722 -22.52 22.78 -6.30
CA TRP A 722 -21.49 22.36 -5.36
C TRP A 722 -21.67 20.89 -4.91
N LEU A 723 -22.90 20.44 -4.64
CA LEU A 723 -23.16 19.02 -4.35
C LEU A 723 -22.82 18.11 -5.55
N GLU A 724 -23.16 18.52 -6.77
CA GLU A 724 -22.77 17.79 -7.98
C GLU A 724 -21.24 17.71 -8.09
N ALA A 725 -20.54 18.84 -7.94
CA ALA A 725 -19.08 18.89 -8.00
C ALA A 725 -18.42 18.03 -6.92
N LEU A 726 -18.94 18.03 -5.69
CA LEU A 726 -18.48 17.14 -4.62
C LEU A 726 -18.66 15.66 -4.97
N SER A 727 -19.78 15.30 -5.60
CA SER A 727 -20.01 13.92 -6.07
C SER A 727 -19.01 13.53 -7.16
N LEU A 728 -18.78 14.40 -8.14
CA LEU A 728 -17.77 14.21 -9.19
C LEU A 728 -16.33 14.14 -8.61
N CYS A 729 -16.08 14.79 -7.49
CA CYS A 729 -14.82 14.66 -6.74
C CYS A 729 -14.75 13.41 -5.85
N LYS A 730 -15.82 12.61 -5.76
CA LYS A 730 -15.98 11.50 -4.81
C LYS A 730 -15.80 11.92 -3.35
N SER A 731 -16.29 13.12 -3.02
CA SER A 731 -16.09 13.81 -1.73
C SER A 731 -17.41 14.24 -1.06
N ILE A 732 -18.56 13.63 -1.38
CA ILE A 732 -19.84 13.96 -0.73
C ILE A 732 -19.79 13.81 0.80
N SER A 733 -19.14 12.75 1.28
CA SER A 733 -18.93 12.52 2.71
C SER A 733 -18.14 13.66 3.37
N GLN A 734 -17.15 14.25 2.69
CA GLN A 734 -16.46 15.45 3.16
C GLN A 734 -17.39 16.68 3.15
N GLY A 735 -18.24 16.83 2.12
CA GLY A 735 -19.25 17.89 2.08
C GLY A 735 -20.20 17.87 3.29
N VAL A 736 -20.61 16.69 3.76
CA VAL A 736 -21.43 16.54 4.97
C VAL A 736 -20.68 17.06 6.20
N VAL A 737 -19.40 16.72 6.33
CA VAL A 737 -18.53 17.21 7.41
C VAL A 737 -18.36 18.72 7.32
N SER A 738 -18.14 19.26 6.12
CA SER A 738 -18.03 20.71 5.89
C SER A 738 -19.29 21.45 6.30
N MET A 739 -20.49 20.98 5.94
CA MET A 739 -21.73 21.60 6.39
C MET A 739 -21.94 21.51 7.91
N ALA A 740 -21.51 20.42 8.54
CA ALA A 740 -21.55 20.30 9.99
C ALA A 740 -20.59 21.27 10.68
N LYS A 741 -19.36 21.44 10.17
CA LYS A 741 -18.40 22.44 10.65
C LYS A 741 -18.94 23.85 10.50
N LEU A 742 -19.51 24.17 9.33
CA LEU A 742 -20.11 25.47 9.05
C LEU A 742 -21.27 25.78 10.00
N GLU A 743 -22.15 24.81 10.26
CA GLU A 743 -23.24 25.00 11.23
C GLU A 743 -22.71 25.33 12.62
N VAL A 744 -21.74 24.56 13.12
CA VAL A 744 -21.11 24.81 14.43
C VAL A 744 -20.46 26.20 14.46
N PHE A 745 -19.77 26.58 13.38
CA PHE A 745 -19.09 27.86 13.26
C PHE A 745 -20.06 29.07 13.24
N MET A 746 -21.31 28.88 12.80
CA MET A 746 -22.33 29.92 12.74
C MET A 746 -23.16 30.07 14.04
N GLN A 747 -23.08 29.11 14.97
CA GLN A 747 -23.81 29.17 16.24
C GLN A 747 -23.44 30.40 17.07
N GLY A 748 -24.45 31.13 17.56
CA GLY A 748 -24.27 32.29 18.46
C GLY A 748 -24.12 33.65 17.77
N ARG A 749 -24.19 33.73 16.43
CA ARG A 749 -24.11 35.00 15.67
C ARG A 749 -25.51 35.60 15.44
N ALA A 750 -25.78 36.76 16.05
CA ALA A 750 -27.09 37.41 16.00
C ALA A 750 -27.46 38.02 14.63
N ASN A 751 -26.48 38.46 13.82
CA ASN A 751 -26.70 39.17 12.54
C ASN A 751 -26.84 38.23 11.31
N ALA A 752 -27.02 36.93 11.54
CA ALA A 752 -26.97 35.88 10.51
C ALA A 752 -28.14 34.89 10.66
N SER A 753 -29.32 35.38 11.04
CA SER A 753 -30.44 34.52 11.42
C SER A 753 -30.96 33.69 10.23
N ALA A 754 -31.10 34.30 9.05
CA ALA A 754 -31.57 33.61 7.86
C ALA A 754 -30.50 32.67 7.29
N LEU A 755 -29.22 33.08 7.34
CA LEU A 755 -28.10 32.24 6.96
C LEU A 755 -27.97 31.01 7.88
N ASN A 756 -28.15 31.17 9.19
CA ASN A 756 -28.15 30.06 10.14
C ASN A 756 -29.24 29.02 9.81
N GLU A 757 -30.45 29.49 9.47
CA GLU A 757 -31.53 28.62 9.02
C GLU A 757 -31.19 27.92 7.70
N LEU A 758 -30.61 28.64 6.75
CA LEU A 758 -30.17 28.10 5.46
C LEU A 758 -29.07 27.04 5.61
N VAL A 759 -28.07 27.27 6.46
CA VAL A 759 -26.98 26.32 6.75
C VAL A 759 -27.52 25.05 7.41
N ARG A 760 -28.46 25.18 8.35
CA ARG A 760 -29.15 24.04 8.96
C ARG A 760 -29.93 23.24 7.92
N ASP A 761 -30.69 23.91 7.08
CA ASP A 761 -31.46 23.27 6.00
C ASP A 761 -30.53 22.57 5.00
N ALA A 762 -29.46 23.23 4.58
CA ALA A 762 -28.43 22.65 3.71
C ALA A 762 -27.80 21.40 4.33
N ARG A 763 -27.39 21.43 5.60
CA ARG A 763 -26.89 20.24 6.30
C ARG A 763 -27.92 19.11 6.29
N ARG A 764 -29.19 19.40 6.56
CA ARG A 764 -30.27 18.41 6.51
C ARG A 764 -30.46 17.85 5.10
N PHE A 765 -30.39 18.70 4.08
CA PHE A 765 -30.53 18.33 2.68
C PHE A 765 -29.44 17.35 2.23
N ILE A 766 -28.16 17.68 2.43
CA ILE A 766 -27.05 16.80 2.02
C ILE A 766 -27.05 15.49 2.81
N MET A 767 -27.41 15.50 4.10
CA MET A 767 -27.50 14.27 4.90
C MET A 767 -28.65 13.37 4.45
N ALA A 768 -29.83 13.93 4.18
CA ALA A 768 -31.00 13.17 3.76
C ALA A 768 -30.80 12.49 2.40
N HIS A 769 -30.09 13.16 1.49
CA HIS A 769 -29.94 12.73 0.10
C HIS A 769 -28.53 12.21 -0.25
N LYS A 770 -27.69 11.98 0.77
CA LYS A 770 -26.28 11.57 0.63
C LYS A 770 -26.11 10.42 -0.37
N SER A 771 -26.80 9.30 -0.13
CA SER A 771 -26.71 8.07 -0.93
C SER A 771 -27.01 8.32 -2.41
N ALA A 772 -28.10 9.03 -2.70
CA ALA A 772 -28.51 9.29 -4.08
C ALA A 772 -27.50 10.17 -4.84
N ILE A 773 -27.01 11.23 -4.19
CA ILE A 773 -26.08 12.18 -4.81
C ILE A 773 -24.69 11.55 -4.96
N GLU A 774 -24.22 10.78 -3.98
CA GLU A 774 -22.93 10.10 -4.00
C GLU A 774 -22.87 9.03 -5.10
N ASN A 775 -23.96 8.30 -5.34
CA ASN A 775 -24.04 7.30 -6.40
C ASN A 775 -24.31 7.88 -7.80
N SER A 776 -25.04 8.99 -7.88
CA SER A 776 -25.43 9.62 -9.15
C SER A 776 -25.49 11.15 -9.00
N PRO A 777 -24.45 11.89 -9.46
CA PRO A 777 -24.30 13.32 -9.18
C PRO A 777 -25.53 14.16 -9.50
N LEU A 778 -26.18 13.90 -10.64
CA LEU A 778 -27.35 14.65 -11.12
C LEU A 778 -28.64 14.39 -10.33
N GLN A 779 -28.65 13.44 -9.38
CA GLN A 779 -29.77 13.27 -8.45
C GLN A 779 -29.92 14.46 -7.49
N SER A 780 -28.90 15.33 -7.37
CA SER A 780 -28.99 16.60 -6.63
C SER A 780 -30.13 17.50 -7.14
N TYR A 781 -30.44 17.47 -8.44
CA TYR A 781 -31.52 18.25 -9.07
C TYR A 781 -32.84 17.49 -9.21
N ALA A 782 -32.80 16.16 -9.11
CA ALA A 782 -33.96 15.29 -9.30
C ALA A 782 -34.50 14.82 -7.95
N SER A 783 -34.07 13.65 -7.46
CA SER A 783 -34.61 13.07 -6.23
C SER A 783 -34.44 14.02 -5.04
N ALA A 784 -33.28 14.67 -4.90
CA ALA A 784 -32.99 15.46 -3.72
C ALA A 784 -33.92 16.67 -3.57
N LEU A 785 -34.27 17.36 -4.66
CA LEU A 785 -35.26 18.44 -4.63
C LEU A 785 -36.68 17.93 -4.45
N LEU A 786 -37.08 16.93 -5.25
CA LEU A 786 -38.45 16.43 -5.29
C LEU A 786 -38.92 15.87 -3.94
N PHE A 787 -38.02 15.16 -3.26
CA PHE A 787 -38.28 14.50 -1.97
C PHE A 787 -37.80 15.32 -0.76
N SER A 788 -37.50 16.62 -0.93
CA SER A 788 -37.28 17.54 0.19
C SER A 788 -38.60 18.16 0.68
N PRO A 789 -38.71 18.55 1.97
CA PRO A 789 -39.91 19.19 2.51
C PRO A 789 -40.31 20.47 1.76
N THR A 790 -41.60 20.78 1.71
CA THR A 790 -42.11 21.91 0.92
C THR A 790 -41.68 23.28 1.45
N ARG A 791 -41.33 23.40 2.74
CA ARG A 791 -40.76 24.63 3.33
C ARG A 791 -39.24 24.59 3.49
N SER A 792 -38.52 23.65 2.87
CA SER A 792 -37.04 23.70 2.84
C SER A 792 -36.59 24.96 2.08
N PRO A 793 -35.77 25.84 2.69
CA PRO A 793 -35.09 26.93 1.99
C PRO A 793 -34.36 26.49 0.71
N ILE A 794 -33.56 25.43 0.76
CA ILE A 794 -32.80 24.93 -0.39
C ILE A 794 -33.75 24.50 -1.51
N ARG A 795 -34.80 23.73 -1.19
CA ARG A 795 -35.80 23.34 -2.20
C ARG A 795 -36.45 24.56 -2.85
N SER A 796 -36.82 25.55 -2.04
CA SER A 796 -37.48 26.76 -2.54
C SER A 796 -36.57 27.60 -3.44
N LEU A 797 -35.29 27.73 -3.08
CA LEU A 797 -34.28 28.49 -3.83
C LEU A 797 -33.98 27.85 -5.18
N PHE A 798 -33.92 26.53 -5.25
CA PHE A 798 -33.57 25.78 -6.46
C PHE A 798 -34.78 25.15 -7.16
N LYS A 799 -35.99 25.60 -6.87
CA LYS A 799 -37.23 25.04 -7.45
C LYS A 799 -37.22 25.00 -8.99
N ARG A 800 -36.56 25.97 -9.63
CA ARG A 800 -36.40 26.03 -11.10
C ARG A 800 -35.57 24.88 -11.68
N GLU A 801 -34.76 24.23 -10.86
CA GLU A 801 -33.93 23.10 -11.27
C GLU A 801 -34.68 21.77 -11.26
N GLU A 802 -35.86 21.72 -10.62
CA GLU A 802 -36.71 20.52 -10.54
C GLU A 802 -37.02 19.99 -11.96
N PRO A 803 -37.10 18.66 -12.15
CA PRO A 803 -37.29 18.12 -13.49
C PRO A 803 -38.69 18.40 -14.03
N ASN A 804 -38.79 19.22 -15.08
CA ASN A 804 -40.07 19.60 -15.71
C ASN A 804 -40.87 18.42 -16.29
N TRP A 805 -40.22 17.26 -16.49
CA TRP A 805 -40.87 16.04 -16.98
C TRP A 805 -41.66 15.29 -15.89
N ILE A 806 -41.54 15.68 -14.62
CA ILE A 806 -42.34 15.13 -13.52
C ILE A 806 -43.61 15.98 -13.37
N THR A 807 -44.71 15.52 -13.97
CA THR A 807 -45.98 16.26 -13.99
C THR A 807 -46.81 16.08 -12.70
N ILE A 808 -46.55 15.01 -11.95
CA ILE A 808 -47.22 14.73 -10.67
C ILE A 808 -46.13 14.58 -9.61
N ALA A 809 -46.00 15.60 -8.76
CA ALA A 809 -45.02 15.61 -7.68
C ALA A 809 -45.54 14.82 -6.45
N PRO A 810 -44.64 14.18 -5.67
CA PRO A 810 -45.00 13.52 -4.43
C PRO A 810 -45.48 14.53 -3.39
N ALA A 811 -46.46 14.13 -2.58
CA ALA A 811 -46.91 14.91 -1.43
C ALA A 811 -45.84 14.83 -0.32
N MET A 812 -45.08 15.91 -0.16
CA MET A 812 -44.03 16.02 0.86
C MET A 812 -44.51 16.79 2.09
N GLU A 813 -43.97 16.45 3.26
CA GLU A 813 -44.21 17.17 4.51
C GLU A 813 -43.76 18.63 4.42
N GLU A 814 -44.29 19.49 5.29
CA GLU A 814 -43.90 20.91 5.33
C GLU A 814 -42.47 21.13 5.82
N LYS A 815 -42.02 20.35 6.80
CA LYS A 815 -40.72 20.52 7.46
C LYS A 815 -39.95 19.20 7.47
N TRP A 816 -38.64 19.27 7.70
CA TRP A 816 -37.85 18.06 7.93
C TRP A 816 -38.35 17.32 9.17
N GLY A 817 -38.56 16.01 9.04
CA GLY A 817 -38.87 15.14 10.16
C GLY A 817 -37.67 14.93 11.11
N ALA A 818 -37.83 14.04 12.10
CA ALA A 818 -36.73 13.70 13.02
C ALA A 818 -35.61 12.88 12.35
N CYS A 819 -35.91 12.19 11.25
CA CYS A 819 -34.94 11.39 10.50
C CYS A 819 -33.92 12.30 9.80
N LEU A 820 -32.64 12.19 10.17
CA LEU A 820 -31.55 12.98 9.59
C LEU A 820 -31.01 12.37 8.29
N GLN A 821 -30.97 11.03 8.24
CA GLN A 821 -30.42 10.27 7.13
C GLN A 821 -31.06 8.88 7.13
N THR A 822 -31.34 8.37 5.94
CA THR A 822 -31.70 6.97 5.73
C THR A 822 -30.44 6.18 5.41
N LEU A 823 -30.20 5.14 6.19
CA LEU A 823 -29.07 4.24 6.04
C LEU A 823 -29.49 3.08 5.13
N GLU A 824 -28.95 3.05 3.91
CA GLU A 824 -29.22 2.05 2.88
C GLU A 824 -28.07 1.02 2.83
N GLY A 825 -28.31 -0.18 2.30
CA GLY A 825 -27.26 -1.22 2.19
C GLY A 825 -27.70 -2.65 2.52
N HIS A 826 -28.84 -2.79 3.19
CA HIS A 826 -29.44 -4.11 3.45
C HIS A 826 -30.28 -4.61 2.28
N SER A 827 -30.16 -5.89 1.94
CA SER A 827 -30.98 -6.56 0.91
C SER A 827 -32.31 -7.13 1.44
N GLY A 828 -32.58 -6.98 2.75
CA GLY A 828 -33.75 -7.52 3.46
C GLY A 828 -34.42 -6.53 4.43
N SER A 829 -35.28 -7.03 5.34
CA SER A 829 -36.00 -6.22 6.34
C SER A 829 -35.23 -6.00 7.65
N VAL A 830 -34.86 -4.76 7.96
CA VAL A 830 -34.17 -4.43 9.24
C VAL A 830 -35.02 -4.79 10.46
N TYR A 831 -34.58 -5.79 11.24
CA TYR A 831 -35.29 -6.32 12.40
C TYR A 831 -34.88 -5.67 13.73
N SER A 832 -33.70 -5.05 13.82
CA SER A 832 -33.26 -4.33 15.03
C SER A 832 -32.08 -3.40 14.75
N VAL A 833 -31.98 -2.34 15.56
CA VAL A 833 -31.00 -1.25 15.49
C VAL A 833 -30.53 -0.86 16.90
N VAL A 834 -29.27 -0.42 17.06
CA VAL A 834 -28.73 0.06 18.35
C VAL A 834 -27.61 1.08 18.15
N PHE A 835 -27.55 2.12 18.98
CA PHE A 835 -26.42 3.05 19.01
C PHE A 835 -25.28 2.55 19.92
N SER A 836 -24.03 2.88 19.60
CA SER A 836 -22.89 2.69 20.50
C SER A 836 -23.08 3.45 21.82
N PRO A 837 -22.42 3.05 22.92
CA PRO A 837 -22.52 3.74 24.21
C PRO A 837 -22.17 5.23 24.17
N ASP A 838 -21.23 5.60 23.30
CA ASP A 838 -20.83 6.99 23.05
C ASP A 838 -21.73 7.72 22.03
N SER A 839 -22.75 7.04 21.50
CA SER A 839 -23.70 7.52 20.48
C SER A 839 -23.05 8.01 19.18
N THR A 840 -21.80 7.62 18.91
CA THR A 840 -21.09 8.02 17.69
C THR A 840 -21.36 7.09 16.51
N ARG A 841 -21.92 5.90 16.76
CA ARG A 841 -22.07 4.82 15.79
C ARG A 841 -23.39 4.05 15.99
N LEU A 842 -23.85 3.31 14.99
CA LEU A 842 -25.12 2.57 15.00
C LEU A 842 -25.01 1.17 14.37
N ALA A 843 -25.42 0.11 15.06
CA ALA A 843 -25.61 -1.22 14.46
C ALA A 843 -27.05 -1.42 13.96
N SER A 844 -27.25 -2.17 12.88
CA SER A 844 -28.56 -2.58 12.33
C SER A 844 -28.51 -4.02 11.81
N GLY A 845 -29.59 -4.81 11.79
CA GLY A 845 -29.55 -6.18 11.24
C GLY A 845 -30.83 -6.57 10.51
N SER A 846 -30.73 -7.23 9.35
CA SER A 846 -31.80 -7.18 8.32
C SER A 846 -32.35 -8.49 7.73
N ASP A 847 -31.71 -9.62 7.98
CA ASP A 847 -32.14 -10.87 7.33
C ASP A 847 -31.79 -12.10 8.15
N ARG A 848 -31.46 -11.89 9.43
CA ARG A 848 -30.90 -12.91 10.33
C ARG A 848 -29.56 -13.46 9.84
N MET A 849 -29.00 -12.95 8.74
CA MET A 849 -27.71 -13.34 8.16
C MET A 849 -26.65 -12.28 8.42
N TRP A 850 -26.99 -10.99 8.39
CA TRP A 850 -26.01 -9.91 8.61
C TRP A 850 -26.38 -9.02 9.80
N ILE A 851 -25.36 -8.71 10.62
CA ILE A 851 -25.35 -7.53 11.49
C ILE A 851 -24.55 -6.47 10.75
N ALA A 852 -25.18 -5.35 10.42
CA ALA A 852 -24.56 -4.14 9.92
C ALA A 852 -24.24 -3.15 11.03
N TYR A 853 -23.36 -2.21 10.71
CA TYR A 853 -22.89 -1.12 11.53
C TYR A 853 -22.66 0.09 10.63
N ASP A 854 -23.28 1.22 10.94
CA ASP A 854 -23.33 2.46 10.16
C ASP A 854 -23.71 2.24 8.69
N SER A 855 -24.74 1.41 8.45
CA SER A 855 -25.26 0.97 7.12
C SER A 855 -24.42 -0.06 6.37
N GLU A 856 -23.27 -0.45 6.91
CA GLU A 856 -22.37 -1.43 6.28
C GLU A 856 -22.53 -2.80 6.92
N ASN A 857 -22.61 -3.88 6.14
CA ASN A 857 -22.70 -5.24 6.66
C ASN A 857 -21.40 -5.65 7.36
N VAL A 858 -21.42 -5.90 8.68
CA VAL A 858 -20.23 -6.11 9.53
C VAL A 858 -20.01 -7.56 9.97
N LEU A 859 -21.07 -8.33 10.22
CA LEU A 859 -20.94 -9.71 10.68
C LEU A 859 -21.97 -10.63 10.02
N TRP A 860 -21.48 -11.61 9.26
CA TRP A 860 -22.32 -12.69 8.73
C TRP A 860 -22.50 -13.80 9.77
N LEU A 861 -23.74 -14.20 10.01
CA LEU A 861 -24.14 -15.21 10.98
C LEU A 861 -24.39 -16.56 10.27
N PRO A 862 -23.60 -17.61 10.60
CA PRO A 862 -23.87 -18.98 10.15
C PRO A 862 -25.26 -19.44 10.60
N SER A 863 -25.87 -20.36 9.85
CA SER A 863 -27.28 -20.79 10.03
C SER A 863 -27.68 -21.12 11.47
N GLU A 864 -26.75 -21.67 12.26
CA GLU A 864 -26.92 -22.04 13.66
C GLU A 864 -26.92 -20.87 14.66
N TYR A 865 -26.30 -19.74 14.30
CA TYR A 865 -26.21 -18.51 15.09
C TYR A 865 -27.10 -17.37 14.57
N ARG A 866 -27.87 -17.63 13.52
CA ARG A 866 -28.82 -16.66 12.97
C ARG A 866 -29.83 -16.27 14.02
N SER A 867 -29.99 -14.97 14.22
CA SER A 867 -30.80 -14.43 15.30
C SER A 867 -32.28 -14.68 15.03
N SER A 868 -32.98 -15.20 16.04
CA SER A 868 -34.46 -15.20 16.09
C SER A 868 -34.96 -13.90 16.73
N ARG A 869 -34.21 -13.39 17.72
CA ARG A 869 -34.28 -12.03 18.29
C ARG A 869 -32.90 -11.64 18.83
N PHE A 870 -32.62 -10.36 19.00
CA PHE A 870 -31.44 -9.92 19.74
C PHE A 870 -31.74 -8.66 20.54
N ILE A 871 -30.94 -8.41 21.58
CA ILE A 871 -31.00 -7.27 22.50
C ILE A 871 -29.58 -6.78 22.73
N VAL A 872 -29.36 -5.48 22.78
CA VAL A 872 -28.04 -4.92 23.02
C VAL A 872 -28.12 -3.97 24.21
N SER A 873 -27.15 -4.06 25.13
CA SER A 873 -27.06 -3.20 26.31
C SER A 873 -25.61 -2.80 26.56
N LYS A 874 -25.34 -1.49 26.52
CA LYS A 874 -24.00 -0.91 26.59
C LYS A 874 -23.10 -1.51 25.51
N ASN A 875 -22.00 -2.14 25.90
CA ASN A 875 -21.05 -2.80 25.02
C ASN A 875 -21.38 -4.28 24.81
N ARG A 876 -22.60 -4.77 25.04
CA ARG A 876 -22.93 -6.21 24.95
C ARG A 876 -24.14 -6.46 24.06
N ILE A 877 -23.98 -7.32 23.06
CA ILE A 877 -25.03 -7.82 22.16
C ILE A 877 -25.44 -9.22 22.62
N GLY A 878 -26.67 -9.36 23.07
CA GLY A 878 -27.35 -10.63 23.34
C GLY A 878 -28.15 -11.10 22.14
N ILE A 879 -27.78 -12.23 21.53
CA ILE A 879 -28.43 -12.83 20.37
C ILE A 879 -29.16 -14.10 20.79
N GLY A 880 -30.49 -14.09 20.72
CA GLY A 880 -31.31 -15.30 20.78
C GLY A 880 -31.25 -16.03 19.44
N THR A 881 -30.94 -17.31 19.45
CA THR A 881 -30.86 -18.16 18.27
C THR A 881 -32.12 -19.02 18.12
N SER A 882 -32.40 -19.52 16.92
CA SER A 882 -33.52 -20.46 16.66
C SER A 882 -33.38 -21.80 17.41
N HIS A 883 -32.18 -22.11 17.93
CA HIS A 883 -31.88 -23.32 18.71
C HIS A 883 -32.13 -23.17 20.23
N GLY A 884 -32.79 -22.10 20.66
CA GLY A 884 -33.11 -21.85 22.08
C GLY A 884 -31.92 -21.42 22.93
N LYS A 885 -30.77 -21.09 22.32
CA LYS A 885 -29.58 -20.58 23.00
C LYS A 885 -29.51 -19.05 22.89
N VAL A 886 -29.08 -18.39 23.96
CA VAL A 886 -28.77 -16.96 23.98
C VAL A 886 -27.26 -16.78 24.01
N TRP A 887 -26.73 -16.09 23.00
CA TRP A 887 -25.33 -15.74 22.88
C TRP A 887 -25.12 -14.31 23.35
N ILE A 888 -24.08 -14.00 24.13
CA ILE A 888 -23.79 -12.62 24.55
C ILE A 888 -22.35 -12.31 24.14
N CYS A 889 -22.15 -11.35 23.24
CA CYS A 889 -20.83 -10.87 22.85
C CYS A 889 -20.65 -9.40 23.24
N SER A 890 -19.42 -8.98 23.51
CA SER A 890 -19.10 -7.59 23.85
C SER A 890 -18.41 -6.85 22.72
N VAL A 891 -18.88 -5.64 22.41
CA VAL A 891 -18.30 -4.71 21.43
C VAL A 891 -17.57 -3.62 22.20
N GLU A 892 -16.25 -3.75 22.39
CA GLU A 892 -15.47 -2.78 23.18
C GLU A 892 -15.22 -1.47 22.42
N ASP A 893 -15.62 -0.34 23.04
CA ASP A 893 -15.20 1.01 22.65
C ASP A 893 -13.73 1.22 23.01
N LYS A 894 -12.85 1.38 22.00
CA LYS A 894 -11.56 2.02 22.22
C LYS A 894 -11.80 3.52 22.45
N LYS A 895 -11.70 3.96 23.72
CA LYS A 895 -11.71 5.38 24.10
C LYS A 895 -10.57 6.15 23.42
N ARG A 896 -10.90 7.40 23.07
CA ARG A 896 -10.13 8.46 22.38
C ARG A 896 -8.65 8.55 22.74
#